data_AF-A0A1M2V819-F1
#
_entry.id   AF-A0A1M2V819-F1
#
_cell.length_a   1.000
_cell.length_b   1.000
_cell.length_c   1.000
_cell.angle_alpha   90.00
_cell.angle_beta   90.00
_cell.angle_gamma   90.00
#
_symmetry.space_group_name_H-M   'P 1'
#
loop_
_entity.id
_entity.type
_entity.pdbx_description
1 polymer ?
#
loop_
_entity_poly.entity_id
_entity_poly.type
_entity_poly.pdbx_seq_one_letter_code
_entity_poly.pdbx_strand_id
1 'polypeptide(L)'
;MAQLRVFLSLKTLHDDSRRYTVRHIRHRYNLWKHRTESEAWLSAAGRCYSVIRGTSSHPELHLSYLQALLTEPSEKGFQEFATHVAAILAQPGRIHPSLRLLLFQSIISHANITTASKHELLLAISGRVMISRPPVTTSLDAISAEATFVISGAHRLVFALERAVFENTPLPGAAGDSLSRWARTVSRRVFAVHRDGDHTDDLGWTCLGLLALVRTRTAEWSGDSAEAFSDSIRRAAVMEWQTVCILAAVENVLDAGQSSASDALPLEAIQGFCGVLRKLWVDWTAIPPEDAPPRPLLASRLICSSFLKLAGRLEDKVLLDACREHCVTARLWLFRESSPDTQAGLQELATEQLYAALKCGAFFERALVDLVVCTTDMGLLTAAADAAVTRYAGFDPEHAQELIAWARNRGITPSGKAVACVGIALARDSTSSYLDRYMDDPSLSAEQRAQVVIVYLQTFVTHGRRFMEPRTVAEICQHIILLSTRVAEPGPLLGCLQSALLVLIREGYAVKTVVLAEDVVQKHPPALTEELCSRILSALLRHRRFKLARRFLARCAPLYPDKASDWTTMVILRSARGNASRLASQLAATSVMKPPLRSAALTSSRVSRGRKLPAVSTLHLPSLYGAASDPDVALHALQALIRTGRIHAAKKLCERISQQESAEVRTTAGNMLLDGAATRASRGQRVRETAYMYRTLTEKHAFVPDRVTVNIMFKVLLSDKDLDVEKARTLFNAVVRMGYPTGVAPRGASPGTKTYPSLFVGGIQVPRVDSPIMYMRHVRPLYKTFIKAFYGVGDVDAARKVLRVMKALETQNARWLAEGKDWDVAGGGT
;
A
#
# COMPACT_ATOMS: atom_id res chain seq x y z
N MET A 1 -19.84 32.81 30.50
CA MET A 1 -21.30 33.11 30.48
C MET A 1 -21.62 34.53 30.92
N ALA A 2 -21.13 35.04 32.07
CA ALA A 2 -21.38 36.42 32.50
C ALA A 2 -20.70 37.49 31.59
N GLN A 3 -19.45 37.28 31.16
CA GLN A 3 -18.78 38.15 30.17
C GLN A 3 -19.40 38.05 28.76
N LEU A 4 -20.16 36.98 28.48
CA LEU A 4 -20.86 36.77 27.22
C LEU A 4 -22.18 37.55 27.15
N ARG A 5 -22.89 37.71 28.28
CA ARG A 5 -24.08 38.57 28.35
C ARG A 5 -23.75 40.06 28.24
N VAL A 6 -22.60 40.48 28.79
CA VAL A 6 -22.11 41.87 28.69
C VAL A 6 -21.69 42.24 27.27
N PHE A 7 -21.19 41.27 26.47
CA PHE A 7 -20.85 41.49 25.07
C PHE A 7 -22.07 41.46 24.12
N LEU A 8 -23.18 40.84 24.54
CA LEU A 8 -24.43 40.72 23.77
C LEU A 8 -25.50 41.77 24.14
N SER A 9 -25.33 42.52 25.23
CA SER A 9 -26.31 43.52 25.69
C SER A 9 -26.10 44.94 25.14
N LEU A 10 -25.15 45.16 24.24
CA LEU A 10 -24.87 46.49 23.72
C LEU A 10 -25.75 46.83 22.51
N LYS A 11 -26.76 47.65 22.79
CA LYS A 11 -27.61 48.46 21.91
C LYS A 11 -26.84 49.45 21.00
N THR A 12 -25.59 49.17 20.64
CA THR A 12 -24.75 50.05 19.82
C THR A 12 -24.36 49.33 18.54
N LEU A 13 -25.31 49.26 17.61
CA LEU A 13 -25.11 48.85 16.22
C LEU A 13 -25.03 50.08 15.30
N HIS A 14 -24.59 51.23 15.83
CA HIS A 14 -24.63 52.50 15.13
C HIS A 14 -23.30 53.25 15.04
N ASP A 15 -22.16 52.60 15.32
CA ASP A 15 -20.87 53.28 15.17
C ASP A 15 -19.94 52.49 14.25
N ASP A 16 -19.61 53.15 13.14
CA ASP A 16 -18.71 52.72 12.09
C ASP A 16 -17.30 52.43 12.66
N SER A 17 -16.57 51.53 11.99
CA SER A 17 -15.09 51.37 12.05
C SER A 17 -14.41 50.31 12.96
N ARG A 18 -15.12 49.39 13.64
CA ARG A 18 -14.40 48.26 14.29
C ARG A 18 -14.07 47.14 13.30
N ARG A 19 -12.79 47.05 12.90
CA ARG A 19 -12.20 45.97 12.08
C ARG A 19 -12.44 44.60 12.74
N TYR A 20 -13.35 43.80 12.19
CA TYR A 20 -13.52 42.40 12.56
C TYR A 20 -12.28 41.60 12.13
N THR A 21 -11.65 40.89 13.06
CA THR A 21 -10.53 39.99 12.75
C THR A 21 -11.03 38.60 12.35
N VAL A 22 -10.27 37.85 11.54
CA VAL A 22 -10.56 36.46 11.13
C VAL A 22 -10.91 35.56 12.32
N ARG A 23 -10.28 35.81 13.48
CA ARG A 23 -10.55 35.11 14.74
C ARG A 23 -11.98 35.30 15.26
N HIS A 24 -12.59 36.48 15.06
CA HIS A 24 -13.96 36.76 15.48
C HIS A 24 -15.00 36.04 14.60
N ILE A 25 -14.77 35.98 13.29
CA ILE A 25 -15.66 35.29 12.34
C ILE A 25 -15.61 33.78 12.62
N ARG A 26 -14.41 33.20 12.75
CA ARG A 26 -14.22 31.77 13.07
C ARG A 26 -14.79 31.38 14.44
N HIS A 27 -14.67 32.25 15.44
CA HIS A 27 -15.22 32.01 16.77
C HIS A 27 -16.76 32.00 16.76
N ARG A 28 -17.40 32.89 15.99
CA ARG A 28 -18.87 32.89 15.80
C ARG A 28 -19.35 31.67 15.00
N TYR A 29 -18.60 31.21 13.99
CA TYR A 29 -18.90 29.99 13.26
C TYR A 29 -18.85 28.72 14.15
N ASN A 30 -17.90 28.63 15.08
CA ASN A 30 -17.86 27.50 16.01
C ASN A 30 -19.03 27.50 17.02
N LEU A 31 -19.62 28.67 17.29
CA LEU A 31 -20.85 28.80 18.09
C LEU A 31 -22.11 28.43 17.28
N TRP A 32 -22.10 28.64 15.96
CA TRP A 32 -23.17 28.31 15.01
C TRP A 32 -23.49 26.81 14.90
N LYS A 33 -22.54 25.92 15.22
CA LYS A 33 -22.72 24.45 15.15
C LYS A 33 -23.75 23.89 16.16
N HIS A 34 -24.25 24.70 17.09
CA HIS A 34 -25.21 24.28 18.13
C HIS A 34 -26.47 25.18 18.17
N ARG A 35 -27.58 24.73 17.56
CA ARG A 35 -29.01 25.13 17.73
C ARG A 35 -29.68 26.11 16.73
N THR A 36 -31.02 26.02 16.75
CA THR A 36 -32.19 26.67 16.12
C THR A 36 -32.16 28.18 15.80
N GLU A 37 -31.02 28.87 15.88
CA GLU A 37 -30.90 30.30 15.56
C GLU A 37 -30.06 30.56 14.27
N SER A 38 -29.80 29.52 13.46
CA SER A 38 -28.90 29.56 12.31
C SER A 38 -29.21 30.70 11.33
N GLU A 39 -30.48 30.92 11.00
CA GLU A 39 -30.92 31.96 10.06
C GLU A 39 -30.63 33.39 10.53
N ALA A 40 -30.86 33.69 11.81
CA ALA A 40 -30.63 35.02 12.36
C ALA A 40 -29.13 35.37 12.37
N TRP A 41 -28.28 34.39 12.66
CA TRP A 41 -26.82 34.53 12.62
C TRP A 41 -26.28 34.63 11.19
N LEU A 42 -26.80 33.83 10.25
CA LEU A 42 -26.47 33.93 8.83
C LEU A 42 -26.85 35.31 8.28
N SER A 43 -28.05 35.80 8.59
CA SER A 43 -28.49 37.15 8.20
C SER A 43 -27.58 38.26 8.77
N ALA A 44 -27.16 38.14 10.03
CA ALA A 44 -26.22 39.08 10.64
C ALA A 44 -24.83 39.01 10.00
N ALA A 45 -24.33 37.80 9.71
CA ALA A 45 -23.07 37.60 9.00
C ALA A 45 -23.13 38.17 7.58
N GLY A 46 -24.27 38.02 6.87
CA GLY A 46 -24.50 38.59 5.55
C GLY A 46 -24.40 40.10 5.51
N ARG A 47 -24.96 40.80 6.51
CA ARG A 47 -24.79 42.26 6.65
C ARG A 47 -23.33 42.68 6.85
N CYS A 48 -22.55 41.91 7.62
CA CYS A 48 -21.12 42.18 7.78
C CYS A 48 -20.36 41.88 6.48
N TYR A 49 -20.69 40.78 5.83
CA TYR A 49 -20.04 40.33 4.60
C TYR A 49 -20.29 41.29 3.43
N SER A 50 -21.48 41.88 3.31
CA SER A 50 -21.81 42.85 2.26
C SER A 50 -20.91 44.09 2.30
N VAL A 51 -20.42 44.49 3.48
CA VAL A 51 -19.46 45.59 3.65
C VAL A 51 -18.03 45.15 3.31
N ILE A 52 -17.64 43.93 3.71
CA ILE A 52 -16.28 43.40 3.52
C ILE A 52 -16.03 43.03 2.05
N ARG A 53 -17.02 42.48 1.34
CA ARG A 53 -16.84 41.91 0.00
C ARG A 53 -16.33 42.90 -1.05
N GLY A 54 -16.60 44.20 -0.87
CA GLY A 54 -16.13 45.25 -1.78
C GLY A 54 -14.75 45.81 -1.44
N THR A 55 -14.24 45.52 -0.23
CA THR A 55 -13.00 46.14 0.31
C THR A 55 -11.86 45.14 0.51
N SER A 56 -12.15 43.84 0.58
CA SER A 56 -11.14 42.79 0.75
C SER A 56 -11.15 41.81 -0.43
N SER A 57 -9.96 41.43 -0.89
CA SER A 57 -9.72 40.33 -1.83
C SER A 57 -9.23 39.05 -1.14
N HIS A 58 -9.26 39.00 0.20
CA HIS A 58 -8.68 37.90 0.95
C HIS A 58 -9.59 36.66 0.90
N PRO A 59 -9.13 35.53 0.33
CA PRO A 59 -9.97 34.37 0.03
C PRO A 59 -10.65 33.75 1.24
N GLU A 60 -9.94 33.67 2.37
CA GLU A 60 -10.46 33.05 3.59
C GLU A 60 -11.71 33.74 4.16
N LEU A 61 -11.84 35.06 3.94
CA LEU A 61 -13.00 35.84 4.39
C LEU A 61 -14.24 35.48 3.56
N HIS A 62 -14.08 35.30 2.24
CA HIS A 62 -15.15 34.89 1.35
C HIS A 62 -15.55 33.43 1.57
N LEU A 63 -14.57 32.53 1.65
CA LEU A 63 -14.82 31.09 1.75
C LEU A 63 -15.65 30.72 2.99
N SER A 64 -15.32 31.27 4.15
CA SER A 64 -16.00 30.92 5.41
C SER A 64 -17.50 31.25 5.36
N TYR A 65 -17.86 32.40 4.79
CA TYR A 65 -19.25 32.82 4.68
C TYR A 65 -19.99 32.05 3.59
N LEU A 66 -19.38 31.92 2.41
CA LEU A 66 -20.00 31.24 1.27
C LEU A 66 -20.20 29.75 1.54
N GLN A 67 -19.31 29.08 2.28
CA GLN A 67 -19.51 27.70 2.72
C GLN A 67 -20.68 27.58 3.71
N ALA A 68 -20.84 28.55 4.61
CA ALA A 68 -21.95 28.54 5.56
C ALA A 68 -23.31 28.66 4.84
N LEU A 69 -23.40 29.48 3.79
CA LEU A 69 -24.60 29.58 2.94
C LEU A 69 -24.97 28.26 2.25
N LEU A 70 -23.97 27.42 1.94
CA LEU A 70 -24.17 26.13 1.26
C LEU A 70 -24.37 24.95 2.23
N THR A 71 -24.23 25.15 3.54
CA THR A 71 -24.35 24.05 4.51
C THR A 71 -25.82 23.68 4.78
N GLU A 72 -26.73 24.64 4.63
CA GLU A 72 -28.17 24.42 4.74
C GLU A 72 -28.81 24.54 3.34
N PRO A 73 -29.36 23.45 2.77
CA PRO A 73 -29.89 23.45 1.41
C PRO A 73 -31.19 24.27 1.36
N SER A 74 -31.05 25.58 1.23
CA SER A 74 -32.14 26.53 1.08
C SER A 74 -31.99 27.29 -0.22
N GLU A 75 -33.09 27.46 -0.95
CA GLU A 75 -33.12 28.22 -2.21
C GLU A 75 -32.62 29.66 -1.99
N LYS A 76 -33.04 30.28 -0.88
CA LYS A 76 -32.61 31.61 -0.46
C LYS A 76 -31.11 31.68 -0.17
N GLY A 77 -30.56 30.68 0.52
CA GLY A 77 -29.12 30.61 0.83
C GLY A 77 -28.28 30.46 -0.43
N PHE A 78 -28.72 29.63 -1.38
CA PHE A 78 -28.06 29.51 -2.68
C PHE A 78 -28.17 30.80 -3.51
N GLN A 79 -29.33 31.45 -3.52
CA GLN A 79 -29.50 32.72 -4.23
C GLN A 79 -28.55 33.80 -3.67
N GLU A 80 -28.44 33.90 -2.34
CA GLU A 80 -27.49 34.80 -1.70
C GLU A 80 -26.03 34.43 -2.03
N PHE A 81 -25.70 33.13 -2.06
CA PHE A 81 -24.39 32.63 -2.51
C PHE A 81 -24.11 33.07 -3.95
N ALA A 82 -25.06 32.88 -4.86
CA ALA A 82 -24.94 33.21 -6.28
C ALA A 82 -24.69 34.70 -6.47
N THR A 83 -25.48 35.56 -5.80
CA THR A 83 -25.31 37.02 -5.85
C THR A 83 -23.95 37.47 -5.33
N HIS A 84 -23.45 36.83 -4.26
CA HIS A 84 -22.14 37.16 -3.72
C HIS A 84 -20.99 36.69 -4.61
N VAL A 85 -21.08 35.48 -5.16
CA VAL A 85 -20.07 34.98 -6.10
C VAL A 85 -20.09 35.82 -7.38
N ALA A 86 -21.25 36.14 -7.94
CA ALA A 86 -21.39 37.02 -9.10
C ALA A 86 -20.72 38.37 -8.86
N ALA A 87 -20.93 38.98 -7.68
CA ALA A 87 -20.25 40.21 -7.31
C ALA A 87 -18.71 40.08 -7.25
N ILE A 88 -18.18 38.95 -6.76
CA ILE A 88 -16.74 38.68 -6.76
C ILE A 88 -16.22 38.45 -8.19
N LEU A 89 -16.96 37.73 -9.03
CA LEU A 89 -16.60 37.46 -10.43
C LEU A 89 -16.53 38.76 -11.25
N ALA A 90 -17.42 39.72 -10.96
CA ALA A 90 -17.43 41.03 -11.57
C ALA A 90 -16.22 41.90 -11.17
N GLN A 91 -15.53 41.58 -10.06
CA GLN A 91 -14.39 42.36 -9.63
C GLN A 91 -13.15 42.14 -10.51
N PRO A 92 -12.37 43.21 -10.75
CA PRO A 92 -11.12 43.14 -11.47
C PRO A 92 -10.02 42.44 -10.63
N GLY A 93 -9.86 41.13 -10.75
CA GLY A 93 -8.77 40.43 -10.03
C GLY A 93 -8.75 38.93 -10.23
N ARG A 94 -7.66 38.26 -9.90
CA ARG A 94 -7.56 36.79 -9.95
C ARG A 94 -8.52 36.17 -8.94
N ILE A 95 -9.31 35.19 -9.36
CA ILE A 95 -10.19 34.46 -8.45
C ILE A 95 -9.37 33.37 -7.76
N HIS A 96 -9.47 33.30 -6.45
CA HIS A 96 -8.72 32.33 -5.67
C HIS A 96 -9.13 30.89 -6.01
N PRO A 97 -8.18 29.94 -6.15
CA PRO A 97 -8.49 28.54 -6.50
C PRO A 97 -9.55 27.88 -5.63
N SER A 98 -9.51 28.11 -4.31
CA SER A 98 -10.51 27.55 -3.39
C SER A 98 -11.92 28.09 -3.60
N LEU A 99 -12.06 29.34 -4.05
CA LEU A 99 -13.37 29.93 -4.33
C LEU A 99 -13.97 29.33 -5.61
N ARG A 100 -13.13 29.08 -6.62
CA ARG A 100 -13.53 28.35 -7.83
C ARG A 100 -13.97 26.93 -7.50
N LEU A 101 -13.21 26.23 -6.66
CA LEU A 101 -13.57 24.88 -6.22
C LEU A 101 -14.91 24.88 -5.47
N LEU A 102 -15.14 25.85 -4.60
CA LEU A 102 -16.42 25.99 -3.89
C LEU A 102 -17.59 26.24 -4.87
N LEU A 103 -17.39 27.10 -5.88
CA LEU A 103 -18.36 27.32 -6.95
C LEU A 103 -18.64 26.03 -7.73
N PHE A 104 -17.62 25.28 -8.11
CA PHE A 104 -17.83 24.01 -8.82
C PHE A 104 -18.54 22.97 -7.96
N GLN A 105 -18.18 22.86 -6.68
CA GLN A 105 -18.88 21.99 -5.74
C GLN A 105 -20.36 22.39 -5.63
N SER A 106 -20.66 23.68 -5.52
CA SER A 106 -22.04 24.14 -5.36
C SER A 106 -22.89 23.88 -6.60
N ILE A 107 -22.33 24.06 -7.80
CA ILE A 107 -22.98 23.75 -9.08
C ILE A 107 -23.35 22.27 -9.19
N ILE A 108 -22.47 21.36 -8.77
CA ILE A 108 -22.73 19.92 -8.83
C ILE A 108 -23.70 19.47 -7.73
N SER A 109 -23.56 20.02 -6.52
CA SER A 109 -24.30 19.52 -5.34
C SER A 109 -25.76 19.97 -5.31
N HIS A 110 -26.13 21.03 -6.04
CA HIS A 110 -27.48 21.60 -6.00
C HIS A 110 -28.19 21.37 -7.33
N ALA A 111 -29.00 20.31 -7.40
CA ALA A 111 -29.78 19.99 -8.60
C ALA A 111 -30.86 21.05 -8.91
N ASN A 112 -31.35 21.76 -7.89
CA ASN A 112 -32.49 22.69 -7.99
C ASN A 112 -32.05 24.16 -7.93
N ILE A 113 -31.09 24.57 -8.76
CA ILE A 113 -30.68 25.98 -8.83
C ILE A 113 -31.70 26.78 -9.64
N THR A 114 -32.19 27.88 -9.08
CA THR A 114 -33.17 28.76 -9.73
C THR A 114 -32.61 29.36 -11.02
N THR A 115 -33.46 29.56 -12.02
CA THR A 115 -33.09 30.19 -13.30
C THR A 115 -32.48 31.58 -13.09
N ALA A 116 -33.01 32.36 -12.14
CA ALA A 116 -32.48 33.66 -11.77
C ALA A 116 -31.02 33.59 -11.26
N SER A 117 -30.69 32.63 -10.38
CA SER A 117 -29.33 32.45 -9.88
C SER A 117 -28.36 31.94 -10.96
N LYS A 118 -28.83 31.07 -11.87
CA LYS A 118 -28.04 30.65 -13.04
C LYS A 118 -27.71 31.87 -13.91
N HIS A 119 -28.73 32.65 -14.27
CA HIS A 119 -28.59 33.84 -15.10
C HIS A 119 -27.64 34.85 -14.47
N GLU A 120 -27.77 35.16 -13.18
CA GLU A 120 -26.90 36.12 -12.48
C GLU A 120 -25.41 35.69 -12.52
N LEU A 121 -25.13 34.41 -12.26
CA LEU A 121 -23.76 33.88 -12.35
C LEU A 121 -23.23 33.90 -13.78
N LEU A 122 -24.04 33.53 -14.76
CA LEU A 122 -23.65 33.52 -16.18
C LEU A 122 -23.41 34.94 -16.70
N LEU A 123 -24.23 35.92 -16.31
CA LEU A 123 -23.99 37.33 -16.61
C LEU A 123 -22.65 37.81 -16.05
N ALA A 124 -22.31 37.44 -14.81
CA ALA A 124 -21.04 37.82 -14.20
C ALA A 124 -19.84 37.16 -14.90
N ILE A 125 -19.97 35.89 -15.29
CA ILE A 125 -18.96 35.16 -16.08
C ILE A 125 -18.79 35.78 -17.46
N SER A 126 -19.90 36.05 -18.14
CA SER A 126 -19.94 36.68 -19.47
C SER A 126 -19.26 38.04 -19.45
N GLY A 127 -19.65 38.92 -18.51
CA GLY A 127 -19.04 40.23 -18.33
C GLY A 127 -17.53 40.13 -18.11
N ARG A 128 -17.09 39.16 -17.32
CA ARG A 128 -15.67 38.91 -17.07
C ARG A 128 -14.92 38.45 -18.32
N VAL A 129 -15.46 37.50 -19.07
CA VAL A 129 -14.84 36.92 -20.28
C VAL A 129 -14.78 37.93 -21.45
N MET A 130 -15.74 38.86 -21.51
CA MET A 130 -15.80 39.91 -22.53
C MET A 130 -14.81 41.06 -22.28
N ILE A 131 -14.42 41.30 -21.02
CA ILE A 131 -13.45 42.33 -20.67
C ILE A 131 -12.06 41.93 -21.23
N SER A 132 -11.73 42.45 -22.43
CA SER A 132 -10.40 42.32 -23.02
C SER A 132 -9.45 43.27 -22.30
N ARG A 133 -8.80 42.80 -21.23
CA ARG A 133 -7.73 43.57 -20.59
C ARG A 133 -6.37 43.28 -21.22
N PRO A 134 -5.53 44.32 -21.40
CA PRO A 134 -4.13 44.08 -21.72
C PRO A 134 -3.51 43.22 -20.61
N PRO A 135 -2.61 42.28 -20.95
CA PRO A 135 -1.93 41.45 -19.97
C PRO A 135 -1.16 42.37 -19.03
N VAL A 136 -1.54 42.38 -17.74
CA VAL A 136 -0.76 43.06 -16.72
C VAL A 136 0.52 42.25 -16.55
N THR A 137 1.66 42.85 -16.91
CA THR A 137 3.01 42.32 -16.66
C THR A 137 3.24 42.25 -15.16
N THR A 138 2.68 41.23 -14.52
CA THR A 138 2.91 40.92 -13.12
C THR A 138 4.25 40.20 -13.05
N SER A 139 5.14 40.66 -12.17
CA SER A 139 6.48 40.08 -11.97
C SER A 139 6.38 38.56 -11.77
N LEU A 140 7.16 37.81 -12.53
CA LEU A 140 7.20 36.35 -12.60
C LEU A 140 7.64 35.67 -11.29
N ASP A 141 8.15 36.44 -10.33
CA ASP A 141 8.81 35.92 -9.13
C ASP A 141 7.86 35.30 -8.08
N ALA A 142 6.54 35.49 -8.21
CA ALA A 142 5.55 35.03 -7.23
C ALA A 142 4.73 33.80 -7.65
N ILE A 143 5.03 33.16 -8.78
CA ILE A 143 4.40 31.88 -9.14
C ILE A 143 5.06 30.80 -8.28
N SER A 144 4.56 30.69 -7.06
CA SER A 144 4.84 29.61 -6.11
C SER A 144 4.79 28.26 -6.82
N ALA A 145 5.70 27.36 -6.45
CA ALA A 145 5.84 25.97 -6.89
C ALA A 145 4.65 25.08 -6.49
N GLU A 146 3.43 25.62 -6.49
CA GLU A 146 2.19 24.90 -6.32
C GLU A 146 1.96 23.99 -7.53
N ALA A 147 2.48 22.78 -7.38
CA ALA A 147 2.19 21.59 -8.15
C ALA A 147 2.48 21.72 -9.66
N THR A 148 3.71 21.38 -10.03
CA THR A 148 4.05 20.70 -11.29
C THR A 148 3.35 19.33 -11.38
N PHE A 149 2.02 19.30 -11.23
CA PHE A 149 1.23 18.19 -11.75
C PHE A 149 1.45 18.21 -13.26
N VAL A 150 1.95 17.09 -13.79
CA VAL A 150 2.11 16.92 -15.24
C VAL A 150 0.71 16.78 -15.83
N ILE A 151 0.05 17.91 -16.09
CA ILE A 151 -1.26 17.95 -16.71
C ILE A 151 -1.08 17.58 -18.19
N SER A 152 -1.65 16.45 -18.60
CA SER A 152 -1.66 15.95 -19.98
C SER A 152 -3.07 16.01 -20.59
N GLY A 153 -3.14 15.96 -21.92
CA GLY A 153 -4.34 15.75 -22.71
C GLY A 153 -5.41 16.81 -22.50
N ALA A 154 -6.66 16.36 -22.40
CA ALA A 154 -7.83 17.20 -22.23
C ALA A 154 -7.77 18.02 -20.94
N HIS A 155 -7.13 17.52 -19.87
CA HIS A 155 -6.98 18.29 -18.64
C HIS A 155 -6.17 19.58 -18.82
N ARG A 156 -5.20 19.60 -19.75
CA ARG A 156 -4.42 20.81 -20.06
C ARG A 156 -5.29 21.84 -20.77
N LEU A 157 -6.20 21.38 -21.64
CA LEU A 157 -7.19 22.22 -22.29
C LEU A 157 -8.23 22.74 -21.31
N VAL A 158 -8.74 21.90 -20.41
CA VAL A 158 -9.64 22.30 -19.32
C VAL A 158 -9.01 23.38 -18.45
N PHE A 159 -7.71 23.25 -18.12
CA PHE A 159 -6.99 24.30 -17.39
C PHE A 159 -6.91 25.61 -18.17
N ALA A 160 -6.69 25.56 -19.49
CA ALA A 160 -6.71 26.76 -20.33
C ALA A 160 -8.11 27.40 -20.40
N LEU A 161 -9.18 26.60 -20.52
CA LEU A 161 -10.57 27.05 -20.52
C LEU A 161 -10.95 27.67 -19.17
N GLU A 162 -10.63 27.02 -18.05
CA GLU A 162 -10.85 27.56 -16.72
C GLU A 162 -10.11 28.89 -16.53
N ARG A 163 -8.85 28.97 -16.94
CA ARG A 163 -8.11 30.23 -16.88
C ARG A 163 -8.75 31.29 -17.75
N ALA A 164 -9.19 30.97 -18.96
CA ALA A 164 -9.88 31.92 -19.82
C ALA A 164 -11.18 32.48 -19.21
N VAL A 165 -11.86 31.70 -18.35
CA VAL A 165 -13.06 32.14 -17.63
C VAL A 165 -12.72 32.94 -16.36
N PHE A 166 -11.80 32.45 -15.54
CA PHE A 166 -11.60 32.95 -14.18
C PHE A 166 -10.32 33.80 -14.00
N GLU A 167 -9.42 33.83 -14.98
CA GLU A 167 -8.13 34.53 -14.90
C GLU A 167 -7.84 35.37 -16.17
N ASN A 168 -7.31 36.58 -15.98
CA ASN A 168 -6.91 37.43 -17.13
C ASN A 168 -5.43 37.26 -17.51
N THR A 169 -4.70 36.41 -16.79
CA THR A 169 -3.27 36.20 -17.02
C THR A 169 -3.06 35.12 -18.08
N PRO A 170 -2.24 35.36 -19.13
CA PRO A 170 -1.87 34.31 -20.06
C PRO A 170 -1.14 33.16 -19.35
N LEU A 171 -1.24 31.97 -19.94
CA LEU A 171 -0.36 30.86 -19.57
C LEU A 171 1.09 31.26 -19.89
N PRO A 172 2.07 30.90 -19.03
CA PRO A 172 3.47 31.22 -19.28
C PRO A 172 3.97 30.53 -20.56
N GLY A 173 4.79 31.26 -21.33
CA GLY A 173 5.44 30.76 -22.56
C GLY A 173 4.63 30.96 -23.85
N ALA A 174 5.31 30.84 -24.99
CA ALA A 174 4.73 31.11 -26.31
C ALA A 174 3.58 30.15 -26.71
N ALA A 175 3.61 28.85 -26.34
CA ALA A 175 2.41 28.01 -26.41
C ALA A 175 1.26 28.59 -25.66
N GLY A 176 1.58 28.99 -24.42
CA GLY A 176 0.64 29.41 -23.42
C GLY A 176 -0.23 30.50 -24.02
N ASP A 177 0.37 31.40 -24.77
CA ASP A 177 -0.32 32.46 -25.49
C ASP A 177 -1.28 31.94 -26.57
N SER A 178 -0.85 31.01 -27.43
CA SER A 178 -1.71 30.46 -28.49
C SER A 178 -2.91 29.70 -27.93
N LEU A 179 -2.68 28.87 -26.91
CA LEU A 179 -3.72 28.07 -26.26
C LEU A 179 -4.65 28.95 -25.43
N SER A 180 -4.11 29.96 -24.72
CA SER A 180 -4.92 30.95 -23.99
C SER A 180 -5.78 31.77 -24.94
N ARG A 181 -5.27 32.15 -26.12
CA ARG A 181 -6.04 32.89 -27.13
C ARG A 181 -7.21 32.07 -27.66
N TRP A 182 -6.98 30.81 -27.99
CA TRP A 182 -8.03 29.88 -28.37
C TRP A 182 -9.06 29.71 -27.25
N ALA A 183 -8.62 29.38 -26.03
CA ALA A 183 -9.49 29.17 -24.89
C ALA A 183 -10.36 30.39 -24.57
N ARG A 184 -9.80 31.61 -24.67
CA ARG A 184 -10.58 32.87 -24.56
C ARG A 184 -11.60 33.02 -25.66
N THR A 185 -11.24 32.68 -26.90
CA THR A 185 -12.15 32.77 -28.04
C THR A 185 -13.33 31.80 -27.88
N VAL A 186 -13.06 30.56 -27.49
CA VAL A 186 -14.08 29.56 -27.15
C VAL A 186 -14.97 30.07 -26.01
N SER A 187 -14.35 30.50 -24.89
CA SER A 187 -15.09 30.98 -23.71
C SER A 187 -16.01 32.16 -24.05
N ARG A 188 -15.52 33.13 -24.85
CA ARG A 188 -16.33 34.29 -25.28
C ARG A 188 -17.56 33.89 -26.07
N ARG A 189 -17.42 32.93 -26.97
CA ARG A 189 -18.55 32.44 -27.79
C ARG A 189 -19.52 31.62 -26.95
N VAL A 190 -19.03 30.76 -26.06
CA VAL A 190 -19.87 29.94 -25.15
C VAL A 190 -20.71 30.80 -24.22
N PHE A 191 -20.08 31.80 -23.58
CA PHE A 191 -20.71 32.67 -22.57
C PHE A 191 -21.21 34.01 -23.16
N ALA A 192 -21.38 34.12 -24.47
CA ALA A 192 -21.98 35.31 -25.10
C ALA A 192 -23.47 35.39 -24.74
N VAL A 193 -23.84 36.39 -23.93
CA VAL A 193 -25.23 36.64 -23.53
C VAL A 193 -25.96 37.27 -24.70
N HIS A 194 -27.00 36.62 -25.19
CA HIS A 194 -27.89 37.18 -26.20
C HIS A 194 -29.05 37.87 -25.50
N ARG A 195 -29.49 39.02 -26.04
CA ARG A 195 -30.57 39.82 -25.42
C ARG A 195 -31.96 39.19 -25.55
N ASP A 196 -32.13 38.18 -26.41
CA ASP A 196 -33.45 37.77 -26.91
C ASP A 196 -33.90 36.33 -26.57
N GLY A 197 -33.42 35.64 -25.52
CA GLY A 197 -34.07 34.35 -25.17
C GLY A 197 -33.60 33.56 -23.94
N ASP A 198 -34.59 33.03 -23.22
CA ASP A 198 -34.49 32.13 -22.05
C ASP A 198 -33.62 30.88 -22.30
N HIS A 199 -33.59 30.34 -23.52
CA HIS A 199 -32.86 29.09 -23.81
C HIS A 199 -31.33 29.22 -23.81
N THR A 200 -30.79 30.45 -23.84
CA THR A 200 -29.35 30.67 -23.96
C THR A 200 -28.58 30.47 -22.65
N ASP A 201 -29.27 30.57 -21.52
CA ASP A 201 -28.68 30.39 -20.19
C ASP A 201 -28.44 28.92 -19.87
N ASP A 202 -29.33 28.03 -20.31
CA ASP A 202 -29.21 26.59 -20.06
C ASP A 202 -27.93 26.00 -20.68
N LEU A 203 -27.50 26.51 -21.83
CA LEU A 203 -26.27 26.06 -22.49
C LEU A 203 -25.00 26.55 -21.78
N GLY A 204 -24.96 27.84 -21.42
CA GLY A 204 -23.85 28.40 -20.66
C GLY A 204 -23.72 27.68 -19.32
N TRP A 205 -24.86 27.40 -18.68
CA TRP A 205 -24.93 26.63 -17.45
C TRP A 205 -24.42 25.20 -17.63
N THR A 206 -24.84 24.51 -18.70
CA THR A 206 -24.39 23.15 -19.07
C THR A 206 -22.87 23.10 -19.24
N CYS A 207 -22.29 24.05 -19.98
CA CYS A 207 -20.84 24.14 -20.16
C CYS A 207 -20.10 24.39 -18.84
N LEU A 208 -20.65 25.24 -17.97
CA LEU A 208 -20.08 25.49 -16.65
C LEU A 208 -20.20 24.26 -15.73
N GLY A 209 -21.32 23.53 -15.81
CA GLY A 209 -21.55 22.26 -15.12
C GLY A 209 -20.55 21.19 -15.52
N LEU A 210 -20.27 21.03 -16.82
CA LEU A 210 -19.23 20.13 -17.32
C LEU A 210 -17.83 20.51 -16.81
N LEU A 211 -17.51 21.80 -16.78
CA LEU A 211 -16.24 22.26 -16.19
C LEU A 211 -16.16 21.92 -14.70
N ALA A 212 -17.26 22.08 -13.98
CA ALA A 212 -17.38 21.73 -12.57
C ALA A 212 -17.24 20.23 -12.33
N LEU A 213 -17.83 19.39 -13.20
CA LEU A 213 -17.74 17.94 -13.15
C LEU A 213 -16.29 17.47 -13.23
N VAL A 214 -15.53 18.00 -14.20
CA VAL A 214 -14.10 17.67 -14.36
C VAL A 214 -13.28 18.06 -13.13
N ARG A 215 -13.59 19.20 -12.51
CA ARG A 215 -12.82 19.73 -11.37
C ARG A 215 -13.16 19.08 -10.04
N THR A 216 -14.41 18.66 -9.86
CA THR A 216 -14.85 17.97 -8.64
C THR A 216 -14.60 16.47 -8.67
N ARG A 217 -14.33 15.88 -9.85
CA ARG A 217 -14.15 14.43 -10.07
C ARG A 217 -15.36 13.61 -9.58
N THR A 218 -16.54 14.20 -9.66
CA THR A 218 -17.81 13.53 -9.35
C THR A 218 -18.30 12.77 -10.58
N ALA A 219 -19.11 11.73 -10.37
CA ALA A 219 -19.69 10.92 -11.46
C ALA A 219 -21.16 11.28 -11.76
N GLU A 220 -21.77 12.15 -10.95
CA GLU A 220 -23.19 12.43 -10.97
C GLU A 220 -23.45 13.83 -11.52
N TRP A 221 -23.89 13.92 -12.76
CA TRP A 221 -24.42 15.15 -13.34
C TRP A 221 -25.37 14.83 -14.50
N SER A 222 -26.42 15.64 -14.65
CA SER A 222 -27.36 15.56 -15.77
C SER A 222 -27.43 16.92 -16.45
N GLY A 223 -27.47 16.93 -17.78
CA GLY A 223 -27.56 18.15 -18.57
C GLY A 223 -27.98 17.85 -20.01
N ASP A 224 -28.49 18.88 -20.69
CA ASP A 224 -29.05 18.77 -22.04
C ASP A 224 -27.97 18.88 -23.13
N SER A 225 -28.24 18.27 -24.30
CA SER A 225 -27.34 18.28 -25.47
C SER A 225 -27.39 19.61 -26.23
N ALA A 226 -26.28 19.98 -26.90
CA ALA A 226 -26.14 21.23 -27.67
C ALA A 226 -26.88 21.26 -29.02
N GLU A 227 -27.59 20.19 -29.40
CA GLU A 227 -28.18 20.01 -30.75
C GLU A 227 -29.28 21.03 -31.12
N ALA A 228 -29.82 21.78 -30.16
CA ALA A 228 -31.02 22.62 -30.36
C ALA A 228 -30.78 24.06 -30.89
N PHE A 229 -29.54 24.51 -31.11
CA PHE A 229 -29.26 25.93 -31.41
C PHE A 229 -29.24 26.27 -32.90
N SER A 230 -29.67 27.46 -33.30
CA SER A 230 -29.63 27.94 -34.70
C SER A 230 -28.30 28.59 -35.12
N ASP A 231 -27.54 29.18 -34.19
CA ASP A 231 -26.25 29.83 -34.47
C ASP A 231 -25.11 28.80 -34.62
N SER A 232 -24.60 28.63 -35.84
CA SER A 232 -23.54 27.67 -36.18
C SER A 232 -22.22 27.97 -35.45
N ILE A 233 -21.85 29.24 -35.31
CA ILE A 233 -20.57 29.67 -34.74
C ILE A 233 -20.56 29.40 -33.23
N ARG A 234 -21.67 29.72 -32.55
CA ARG A 234 -21.82 29.42 -31.12
C ARG A 234 -21.90 27.93 -30.87
N ARG A 235 -22.67 27.20 -31.70
CA ARG A 235 -22.76 25.73 -31.64
C ARG A 235 -21.37 25.10 -31.75
N ALA A 236 -20.55 25.54 -32.69
CA ALA A 236 -19.18 25.07 -32.86
C ALA A 236 -18.30 25.27 -31.60
N ALA A 237 -18.35 26.46 -30.99
CA ALA A 237 -17.58 26.75 -29.77
C ALA A 237 -18.05 25.91 -28.57
N VAL A 238 -19.35 25.68 -28.47
CA VAL A 238 -19.95 24.85 -27.42
C VAL A 238 -19.54 23.40 -27.60
N MET A 239 -19.57 22.87 -28.81
CA MET A 239 -19.10 21.51 -29.10
C MET A 239 -17.62 21.33 -28.76
N GLU A 240 -16.75 22.32 -29.03
CA GLU A 240 -15.35 22.26 -28.60
C GLU A 240 -15.21 22.23 -27.07
N TRP A 241 -15.96 23.08 -26.36
CA TRP A 241 -15.96 23.13 -24.91
C TRP A 241 -16.42 21.80 -24.29
N GLN A 242 -17.56 21.29 -24.77
CA GLN A 242 -18.14 20.04 -24.33
C GLN A 242 -17.19 18.88 -24.60
N THR A 243 -16.58 18.82 -25.79
CA THR A 243 -15.60 17.78 -26.15
C THR A 243 -14.47 17.73 -25.15
N VAL A 244 -13.84 18.88 -24.87
CA VAL A 244 -12.72 18.96 -23.93
C VAL A 244 -13.14 18.55 -22.51
N CYS A 245 -14.30 19.01 -22.03
CA CYS A 245 -14.74 18.69 -20.67
C CYS A 245 -15.18 17.23 -20.54
N ILE A 246 -15.90 16.68 -21.53
CA ILE A 246 -16.35 15.28 -21.51
C ILE A 246 -15.14 14.34 -21.57
N LEU A 247 -14.16 14.60 -22.44
CA LEU A 247 -12.92 13.82 -22.49
C LEU A 247 -12.22 13.79 -21.12
N ALA A 248 -12.02 14.95 -20.51
CA ALA A 248 -11.39 15.04 -19.19
C ALA A 248 -12.22 14.40 -18.07
N ALA A 249 -13.55 14.44 -18.16
CA ALA A 249 -14.43 13.80 -17.19
C ALA A 249 -14.37 12.27 -17.31
N VAL A 250 -14.40 11.73 -18.52
CA VAL A 250 -14.24 10.29 -18.76
C VAL A 250 -12.84 9.83 -18.32
N GLU A 251 -11.79 10.62 -18.61
CA GLU A 251 -10.43 10.33 -18.12
C GLU A 251 -10.38 10.22 -16.59
N ASN A 252 -10.97 11.18 -15.86
CA ASN A 252 -11.07 11.14 -14.39
C ASN A 252 -11.76 9.85 -13.89
N VAL A 253 -12.88 9.45 -14.51
CA VAL A 253 -13.64 8.27 -14.11
C VAL A 253 -12.81 7.00 -14.32
N LEU A 254 -12.15 6.87 -15.47
CA LEU A 254 -11.29 5.71 -15.77
C LEU A 254 -10.02 5.69 -14.90
N ASP A 255 -9.45 6.85 -14.58
CA ASP A 255 -8.27 6.96 -13.71
C ASP A 255 -8.58 6.57 -12.26
N ALA A 256 -9.78 6.93 -11.77
CA ALA A 256 -10.21 6.57 -10.41
C ALA A 256 -10.33 5.05 -10.23
N GLY A 257 -10.80 4.32 -11.25
CA GLY A 257 -10.94 2.86 -11.21
C GLY A 257 -9.60 2.10 -11.15
N GLN A 258 -8.52 2.63 -11.72
CA GLN A 258 -7.23 1.93 -11.81
C GLN A 258 -6.50 1.77 -10.47
N SER A 259 -6.93 2.47 -9.42
CA SER A 259 -6.29 2.37 -8.09
C SER A 259 -6.50 1.01 -7.42
N SER A 260 -7.44 0.19 -7.91
CA SER A 260 -7.77 -1.13 -7.37
C SER A 260 -7.70 -2.18 -8.48
N ALA A 261 -6.78 -3.13 -8.37
CA ALA A 261 -6.64 -4.24 -9.34
C ALA A 261 -7.88 -5.16 -9.40
N SER A 262 -8.83 -5.01 -8.46
CA SER A 262 -10.03 -5.84 -8.36
C SER A 262 -11.26 -5.23 -9.05
N ASP A 263 -11.23 -3.97 -9.47
CA ASP A 263 -12.42 -3.23 -9.90
C ASP A 263 -12.38 -2.93 -11.41
N ALA A 264 -12.37 -3.99 -12.22
CA ALA A 264 -12.63 -3.84 -13.64
C ALA A 264 -14.04 -3.27 -13.85
N LEU A 265 -14.17 -2.27 -14.73
CA LEU A 265 -15.47 -1.68 -15.05
C LEU A 265 -16.38 -2.73 -15.69
N PRO A 266 -17.70 -2.71 -15.38
CA PRO A 266 -18.67 -3.55 -16.07
C PRO A 266 -18.61 -3.35 -17.59
N LEU A 267 -18.80 -4.42 -18.35
CA LEU A 267 -18.74 -4.39 -19.82
C LEU A 267 -19.75 -3.39 -20.40
N GLU A 268 -20.92 -3.25 -19.77
CA GLU A 268 -21.97 -2.30 -20.16
C GLU A 268 -21.50 -0.85 -20.02
N ALA A 269 -20.74 -0.53 -18.97
CA ALA A 269 -20.18 0.80 -18.77
C ALA A 269 -19.11 1.09 -19.82
N ILE A 270 -18.25 0.12 -20.14
CA ILE A 270 -17.25 0.23 -21.22
C ILE A 270 -17.94 0.52 -22.55
N GLN A 271 -18.96 -0.27 -22.92
CA GLN A 271 -19.72 -0.06 -24.15
C GLN A 271 -20.44 1.30 -24.18
N GLY A 272 -21.00 1.73 -23.05
CA GLY A 272 -21.60 3.05 -22.88
C GLY A 272 -20.60 4.17 -23.16
N PHE A 273 -19.41 4.11 -22.57
CA PHE A 273 -18.35 5.10 -22.82
C PHE A 273 -17.88 5.09 -24.28
N CYS A 274 -17.72 3.92 -24.90
CA CYS A 274 -17.40 3.84 -26.33
C CYS A 274 -18.46 4.54 -27.19
N GLY A 275 -19.75 4.32 -26.90
CA GLY A 275 -20.86 4.97 -27.59
C GLY A 275 -20.81 6.50 -27.47
N VAL A 276 -20.61 6.99 -26.24
CA VAL A 276 -20.48 8.44 -25.96
C VAL A 276 -19.29 9.05 -26.71
N LEU A 277 -18.12 8.40 -26.66
CA LEU A 277 -16.91 8.94 -27.28
C LEU A 277 -16.96 8.91 -28.81
N ARG A 278 -17.53 7.87 -29.41
CA ARG A 278 -17.74 7.81 -30.86
C ARG A 278 -18.71 8.88 -31.34
N LYS A 279 -19.83 9.09 -30.62
CA LYS A 279 -20.76 10.18 -30.92
C LYS A 279 -20.06 11.53 -30.82
N LEU A 280 -19.37 11.77 -29.71
CA LEU A 280 -18.63 13.02 -29.48
C LEU A 280 -17.57 13.27 -30.56
N TRP A 281 -16.88 12.23 -31.02
CA TRP A 281 -15.92 12.30 -32.10
C TRP A 281 -16.57 12.72 -33.43
N VAL A 282 -17.69 12.08 -33.79
CA VAL A 282 -18.45 12.43 -35.00
C VAL A 282 -18.93 13.88 -34.93
N ASP A 283 -19.55 14.28 -33.82
CA ASP A 283 -20.09 15.63 -33.66
C ASP A 283 -18.99 16.70 -33.69
N TRP A 284 -17.82 16.42 -33.10
CA TRP A 284 -16.68 17.34 -33.08
C TRP A 284 -15.99 17.46 -34.46
N THR A 285 -15.87 16.36 -35.20
CA THR A 285 -15.26 16.36 -36.54
C THR A 285 -16.19 16.89 -37.63
N ALA A 286 -17.50 16.88 -37.40
CA ALA A 286 -18.50 17.43 -38.31
C ALA A 286 -18.57 18.97 -38.33
N ILE A 287 -17.90 19.65 -37.39
CA ILE A 287 -17.89 21.11 -37.32
C ILE A 287 -17.16 21.70 -38.54
N PRO A 288 -17.82 22.55 -39.34
CA PRO A 288 -17.17 23.22 -40.47
C PRO A 288 -16.01 24.10 -39.99
N PRO A 289 -14.84 24.07 -40.65
CA PRO A 289 -13.68 24.90 -40.28
C PRO A 289 -13.98 26.41 -40.23
N GLU A 290 -14.91 26.88 -41.05
CA GLU A 290 -15.37 28.28 -41.09
C GLU A 290 -16.15 28.72 -39.84
N ASP A 291 -16.92 27.81 -39.24
CA ASP A 291 -17.69 28.09 -38.02
C ASP A 291 -16.83 27.92 -36.76
N ALA A 292 -15.87 26.99 -36.82
CA ALA A 292 -14.99 26.67 -35.70
C ALA A 292 -14.18 27.89 -35.22
N PRO A 293 -13.96 28.04 -33.92
CA PRO A 293 -13.00 29.02 -33.43
C PRO A 293 -11.59 28.65 -33.95
N PRO A 294 -10.73 29.64 -34.26
CA PRO A 294 -9.40 29.38 -34.80
C PRO A 294 -8.59 28.51 -33.84
N ARG A 295 -8.45 27.23 -34.19
CA ARG A 295 -7.89 26.19 -33.34
C ARG A 295 -6.38 26.05 -33.59
N PRO A 296 -5.52 26.26 -32.57
CA PRO A 296 -4.09 26.03 -32.73
C PRO A 296 -3.82 24.53 -32.86
N LEU A 297 -2.78 24.17 -33.61
CA LEU A 297 -2.37 22.76 -33.80
C LEU A 297 -2.20 22.01 -32.47
N LEU A 298 -1.67 22.68 -31.44
CA LEU A 298 -1.53 22.11 -30.10
C LEU A 298 -2.87 21.67 -29.51
N ALA A 299 -3.93 22.47 -29.66
CA ALA A 299 -5.25 22.10 -29.13
C ALA A 299 -5.82 20.88 -29.86
N SER A 300 -5.73 20.86 -31.21
CA SER A 300 -6.17 19.70 -32.01
C SER A 300 -5.45 18.42 -31.61
N ARG A 301 -4.12 18.50 -31.42
CA ARG A 301 -3.29 17.37 -30.99
C ARG A 301 -3.73 16.86 -29.62
N LEU A 302 -3.87 17.74 -28.63
CA LEU A 302 -4.29 17.36 -27.29
C LEU A 302 -5.69 16.72 -27.25
N ILE A 303 -6.63 17.21 -28.06
CA ILE A 303 -7.96 16.60 -28.20
C ILE A 303 -7.82 15.19 -28.79
N CYS A 304 -7.10 15.03 -29.91
CA CYS A 304 -6.90 13.73 -30.55
C CYS A 304 -6.14 12.74 -29.64
N SER A 305 -5.09 13.20 -28.94
CA SER A 305 -4.36 12.40 -27.95
C SER A 305 -5.30 11.87 -26.86
N SER A 306 -6.25 12.68 -26.41
CA SER A 306 -7.23 12.28 -25.37
C SER A 306 -8.21 11.23 -25.91
N PHE A 307 -8.71 11.41 -27.14
CA PHE A 307 -9.52 10.37 -27.79
C PHE A 307 -8.74 9.06 -27.99
N LEU A 308 -7.49 9.13 -28.44
CA LEU A 308 -6.62 7.96 -28.59
C LEU A 308 -6.36 7.26 -27.24
N LYS A 309 -6.03 8.05 -26.20
CA LYS A 309 -5.84 7.55 -24.83
C LYS A 309 -7.07 6.79 -24.34
N LEU A 310 -8.26 7.36 -24.55
CA LEU A 310 -9.52 6.73 -24.15
C LEU A 310 -9.86 5.52 -25.02
N ALA A 311 -9.62 5.57 -26.33
CA ALA A 311 -9.79 4.44 -27.24
C ALA A 311 -8.91 3.25 -26.80
N GLY A 312 -7.64 3.49 -26.47
CA GLY A 312 -6.75 2.46 -25.94
C GLY A 312 -7.21 1.89 -24.60
N ARG A 313 -7.76 2.72 -23.71
CA ARG A 313 -8.28 2.25 -22.41
C ARG A 313 -9.54 1.42 -22.51
N LEU A 314 -10.39 1.73 -23.47
CA LEU A 314 -11.66 1.04 -23.71
C LEU A 314 -11.54 -0.06 -24.78
N GLU A 315 -10.33 -0.26 -25.31
CA GLU A 315 -10.01 -1.19 -26.41
C GLU A 315 -10.89 -0.93 -27.67
N ASP A 316 -11.26 0.34 -27.88
CA ASP A 316 -12.11 0.77 -28.99
C ASP A 316 -11.30 1.00 -30.27
N LYS A 317 -11.10 -0.08 -31.03
CA LYS A 317 -10.39 -0.04 -32.30
C LYS A 317 -11.05 0.88 -33.35
N VAL A 318 -12.38 0.99 -33.36
CA VAL A 318 -13.09 1.82 -34.35
C VAL A 318 -12.78 3.29 -34.12
N LEU A 319 -12.79 3.73 -32.86
CA LEU A 319 -12.44 5.10 -32.50
C LEU A 319 -10.95 5.39 -32.77
N LEU A 320 -10.07 4.43 -32.45
CA LEU A 320 -8.63 4.52 -32.78
C LEU A 320 -8.40 4.77 -34.27
N ASP A 321 -9.00 3.96 -35.15
CA ASP A 321 -8.82 4.05 -36.60
C ASP A 321 -9.34 5.39 -37.14
N ALA A 322 -10.51 5.85 -36.68
CA ALA A 322 -11.06 7.16 -37.04
C ALA A 322 -10.18 8.33 -36.58
N CYS A 323 -9.64 8.26 -35.35
CA CYS A 323 -8.70 9.26 -34.83
C CYS A 323 -7.43 9.33 -35.67
N ARG A 324 -6.88 8.16 -36.03
CA ARG A 324 -5.66 8.07 -36.83
C ARG A 324 -5.86 8.66 -38.22
N GLU A 325 -6.95 8.30 -38.91
CA GLU A 325 -7.28 8.86 -40.22
C GLU A 325 -7.40 10.38 -40.17
N HIS A 326 -8.13 10.90 -39.17
CA HIS A 326 -8.27 12.34 -38.98
C HIS A 326 -6.92 13.01 -38.70
N CYS A 327 -6.05 12.42 -37.89
CA CYS A 327 -4.72 13.00 -37.62
C CYS A 327 -3.88 13.18 -38.89
N VAL A 328 -4.01 12.25 -39.85
CA VAL A 328 -3.36 12.35 -41.18
C VAL A 328 -4.05 13.42 -42.02
N THR A 329 -5.37 13.35 -42.19
CA THR A 329 -6.15 14.26 -43.04
C THR A 329 -6.08 15.71 -42.58
N ALA A 330 -6.18 15.96 -41.27
CA ALA A 330 -6.05 17.29 -40.65
C ALA A 330 -4.58 17.74 -40.49
N ARG A 331 -3.62 16.96 -41.00
CA ARG A 331 -2.17 17.24 -40.98
C ARG A 331 -1.62 17.53 -39.57
N LEU A 332 -2.13 16.79 -38.58
CA LEU A 332 -1.72 16.96 -37.18
C LEU A 332 -0.29 16.48 -36.93
N TRP A 333 0.32 15.74 -37.85
CA TRP A 333 1.71 15.29 -37.77
C TRP A 333 2.75 16.34 -38.19
N LEU A 334 2.33 17.50 -38.73
CA LEU A 334 3.26 18.52 -39.22
C LEU A 334 4.11 19.14 -38.10
N PHE A 335 5.40 18.87 -38.10
CA PHE A 335 6.35 19.53 -37.21
C PHE A 335 6.65 20.96 -37.69
N ARG A 336 6.67 21.94 -36.76
CA ARG A 336 7.07 23.32 -37.04
C ARG A 336 8.19 23.71 -36.09
N GLU A 337 9.42 23.70 -36.59
CA GLU A 337 10.64 23.99 -35.81
C GLU A 337 10.57 25.32 -35.03
N SER A 338 9.84 26.31 -35.53
CA SER A 338 9.72 27.63 -34.93
C SER A 338 8.89 27.68 -33.63
N SER A 339 8.33 26.56 -33.14
CA SER A 339 7.50 26.54 -31.93
C SER A 339 7.73 25.26 -31.10
N PRO A 340 8.42 25.33 -29.94
CA PRO A 340 8.74 24.16 -29.10
C PRO A 340 7.48 23.41 -28.63
N ASP A 341 6.36 24.11 -28.54
CA ASP A 341 5.09 23.55 -28.11
C ASP A 341 4.42 22.66 -29.14
N THR A 342 4.80 22.82 -30.41
CA THR A 342 4.41 21.85 -31.42
C THR A 342 5.07 20.51 -31.17
N GLN A 343 6.29 20.47 -30.63
CA GLN A 343 6.98 19.23 -30.26
C GLN A 343 6.27 18.51 -29.11
N ALA A 344 5.93 19.22 -28.03
CA ALA A 344 5.26 18.63 -26.87
C ALA A 344 3.90 18.01 -27.26
N GLY A 345 3.07 18.74 -28.01
CA GLY A 345 1.79 18.20 -28.49
C GLY A 345 1.95 17.03 -29.46
N LEU A 346 3.00 17.04 -30.29
CA LEU A 346 3.28 15.96 -31.24
C LEU A 346 3.78 14.70 -30.52
N GLN A 347 4.62 14.85 -29.50
CA GLN A 347 5.12 13.76 -28.68
C GLN A 347 3.96 13.08 -27.94
N GLU A 348 3.03 13.87 -27.39
CA GLU A 348 1.85 13.35 -26.72
C GLU A 348 0.92 12.60 -27.68
N LEU A 349 0.67 13.15 -28.88
CA LEU A 349 -0.08 12.47 -29.93
C LEU A 349 0.56 11.14 -30.35
N ALA A 350 1.88 11.15 -30.59
CA ALA A 350 2.65 9.96 -30.94
C ALA A 350 2.59 8.88 -29.85
N THR A 351 2.72 9.29 -28.58
CA THR A 351 2.67 8.39 -27.42
C THR A 351 1.30 7.72 -27.31
N GLU A 352 0.22 8.50 -27.36
CA GLU A 352 -1.13 7.96 -27.21
C GLU A 352 -1.55 7.12 -28.42
N GLN A 353 -1.13 7.48 -29.64
CA GLN A 353 -1.36 6.63 -30.81
C GLN A 353 -0.69 5.26 -30.66
N LEU A 354 0.60 5.23 -30.30
CA LEU A 354 1.34 3.98 -30.15
C LEU A 354 0.73 3.13 -29.03
N TYR A 355 0.48 3.74 -27.87
CA TYR A 355 -0.09 3.04 -26.72
C TYR A 355 -1.50 2.50 -27.02
N ALA A 356 -2.36 3.29 -27.64
CA ALA A 356 -3.72 2.89 -27.98
C ALA A 356 -3.75 1.78 -29.04
N ALA A 357 -2.88 1.85 -30.06
CA ALA A 357 -2.76 0.79 -31.05
C ALA A 357 -2.40 -0.55 -30.40
N LEU A 358 -1.42 -0.57 -29.50
CA LEU A 358 -1.02 -1.78 -28.79
C LEU A 358 -2.16 -2.33 -27.92
N LYS A 359 -2.85 -1.45 -27.18
CA LYS A 359 -3.99 -1.85 -26.35
C LYS A 359 -5.17 -2.39 -27.14
N CYS A 360 -5.44 -1.85 -28.32
CA CYS A 360 -6.44 -2.37 -29.24
C CYS A 360 -5.97 -3.62 -30.02
N GLY A 361 -4.88 -4.27 -29.59
CA GLY A 361 -4.40 -5.54 -30.13
C GLY A 361 -3.62 -5.43 -31.45
N ALA A 362 -3.12 -4.24 -31.82
CA ALA A 362 -2.23 -4.12 -32.97
C ALA A 362 -0.88 -4.78 -32.66
N PHE A 363 -0.36 -5.52 -33.64
CA PHE A 363 0.99 -6.09 -33.55
C PHE A 363 2.05 -4.98 -33.46
N PHE A 364 3.06 -5.15 -32.60
CA PHE A 364 4.06 -4.12 -32.29
C PHE A 364 4.74 -3.53 -33.52
N GLU A 365 5.11 -4.39 -34.47
CA GLU A 365 5.74 -3.96 -35.70
C GLU A 365 4.82 -3.03 -36.50
N ARG A 366 3.52 -3.40 -36.62
CA ARG A 366 2.53 -2.59 -37.32
C ARG A 366 2.35 -1.24 -36.63
N ALA A 367 2.18 -1.23 -35.31
CA ALA A 367 1.99 0.00 -34.54
C ALA A 367 3.18 0.96 -34.65
N LEU A 368 4.41 0.43 -34.62
CA LEU A 368 5.63 1.23 -34.81
C LEU A 368 5.79 1.72 -36.25
N VAL A 369 5.55 0.87 -37.25
CA VAL A 369 5.56 1.27 -38.68
C VAL A 369 4.60 2.43 -38.91
N ASP A 370 3.38 2.29 -38.39
CA ASP A 370 2.34 3.29 -38.53
C ASP A 370 2.75 4.63 -37.93
N LEU A 371 3.49 4.62 -36.81
CA LEU A 371 4.03 5.84 -36.21
C LEU A 371 5.21 6.42 -37.02
N VAL A 372 6.13 5.58 -37.50
CA VAL A 372 7.30 6.00 -38.32
C VAL A 372 6.86 6.63 -39.64
N VAL A 373 5.75 6.16 -40.23
CA VAL A 373 5.16 6.77 -41.44
C VAL A 373 4.65 8.19 -41.14
N CYS A 374 4.25 8.48 -39.90
CA CYS A 374 3.70 9.78 -39.52
C CYS A 374 4.77 10.83 -39.20
N THR A 375 5.95 10.42 -38.75
CA THR A 375 7.03 11.35 -38.35
C THR A 375 8.41 10.74 -38.56
N THR A 376 9.35 11.52 -39.08
CA THR A 376 10.75 11.14 -39.30
C THR A 376 11.68 11.59 -38.17
N ASP A 377 11.17 12.30 -37.16
CA ASP A 377 11.96 12.76 -36.01
C ASP A 377 12.24 11.59 -35.04
N MET A 378 13.48 11.09 -35.07
CA MET A 378 13.93 9.99 -34.21
C MET A 378 13.90 10.31 -32.72
N GLY A 379 14.09 11.58 -32.33
CA GLY A 379 13.98 12.01 -30.94
C GLY A 379 12.55 11.89 -30.43
N LEU A 380 11.59 12.32 -31.26
CA LEU A 380 10.16 12.19 -30.97
C LEU A 380 9.70 10.74 -30.93
N LEU A 381 10.13 9.92 -31.90
CA LEU A 381 9.85 8.47 -31.93
C LEU A 381 10.39 7.77 -30.68
N THR A 382 11.61 8.11 -30.27
CA THR A 382 12.22 7.56 -29.05
C THR A 382 11.43 7.96 -27.81
N ALA A 383 11.08 9.24 -27.68
CA ALA A 383 10.31 9.73 -26.54
C ALA A 383 8.90 9.11 -26.45
N ALA A 384 8.24 8.92 -27.60
CA ALA A 384 6.94 8.26 -27.66
C ALA A 384 7.03 6.76 -27.33
N ALA A 385 8.04 6.07 -27.86
CA ALA A 385 8.30 4.66 -27.53
C ALA A 385 8.61 4.49 -26.04
N ASP A 386 9.46 5.34 -25.46
CA ASP A 386 9.79 5.31 -24.04
C ASP A 386 8.57 5.48 -23.13
N ALA A 387 7.71 6.45 -23.46
CA ALA A 387 6.50 6.72 -22.70
C ALA A 387 5.49 5.57 -22.84
N ALA A 388 5.32 5.01 -24.04
CA ALA A 388 4.46 3.86 -24.29
C ALA A 388 4.97 2.61 -23.56
N VAL A 389 6.27 2.28 -23.68
CA VAL A 389 6.94 1.16 -23.00
C VAL A 389 6.77 1.29 -21.48
N THR A 390 7.03 2.46 -20.92
CA THR A 390 6.93 2.68 -19.46
C THR A 390 5.50 2.45 -18.96
N ARG A 391 4.49 2.88 -19.71
CA ARG A 391 3.07 2.65 -19.36
C ARG A 391 2.66 1.20 -19.55
N TYR A 392 3.14 0.55 -20.61
CA TYR A 392 2.80 -0.84 -20.91
C TYR A 392 3.46 -1.81 -19.93
N ALA A 393 4.68 -1.50 -19.45
CA ALA A 393 5.40 -2.30 -18.46
C ALA A 393 4.60 -2.55 -17.18
N GLY A 394 3.76 -1.60 -16.75
CA GLY A 394 2.92 -1.77 -15.56
C GLY A 394 1.70 -2.67 -15.78
N PHE A 395 1.34 -2.96 -17.03
CA PHE A 395 0.19 -3.79 -17.38
C PHE A 395 0.61 -5.18 -17.86
N ASP A 396 1.55 -5.23 -18.81
CA ASP A 396 2.07 -6.45 -19.40
C ASP A 396 3.56 -6.24 -19.73
N PRO A 397 4.46 -6.65 -18.81
CA PRO A 397 5.87 -6.39 -18.98
C PRO A 397 6.55 -7.25 -20.05
N GLU A 398 5.98 -8.40 -20.42
CA GLU A 398 6.52 -9.24 -21.49
C GLU A 398 6.33 -8.56 -22.85
N HIS A 399 5.12 -8.08 -23.11
CA HIS A 399 4.81 -7.32 -24.32
C HIS A 399 5.58 -5.98 -24.37
N ALA A 400 5.80 -5.32 -23.23
CA ALA A 400 6.64 -4.13 -23.17
C ALA A 400 8.11 -4.44 -23.56
N GLN A 401 8.61 -5.62 -23.20
CA GLN A 401 9.93 -6.09 -23.62
C GLN A 401 10.00 -6.40 -25.12
N GLU A 402 8.93 -6.95 -25.71
CA GLU A 402 8.84 -7.14 -27.16
C GLU A 402 8.84 -5.81 -27.89
N LEU A 403 8.11 -4.81 -27.38
CA LEU A 403 8.11 -3.45 -27.93
C LEU A 403 9.51 -2.82 -27.93
N ILE A 404 10.31 -3.02 -26.88
CA ILE A 404 11.72 -2.59 -26.84
C ILE A 404 12.53 -3.26 -27.97
N ALA A 405 12.37 -4.57 -28.15
CA ALA A 405 13.11 -5.30 -29.18
C ALA A 405 12.73 -4.83 -30.59
N TRP A 406 11.44 -4.64 -30.86
CA TRP A 406 10.95 -4.12 -32.14
C TRP A 406 11.37 -2.68 -32.39
N ALA A 407 11.35 -1.81 -31.38
CA ALA A 407 11.84 -0.43 -31.50
C ALA A 407 13.32 -0.41 -31.91
N ARG A 408 14.17 -1.20 -31.23
CA ARG A 408 15.60 -1.34 -31.55
C ARG A 408 15.83 -1.83 -32.97
N ASN A 409 15.05 -2.82 -33.44
CA ASN A 409 15.14 -3.33 -34.80
C ASN A 409 14.78 -2.28 -35.87
N ARG A 410 14.05 -1.21 -35.50
CA ARG A 410 13.71 -0.08 -36.37
C ARG A 410 14.62 1.14 -36.15
N GLY A 411 15.72 0.99 -35.41
CA GLY A 411 16.66 2.07 -35.12
C GLY A 411 16.16 3.08 -34.07
N ILE A 412 14.99 2.87 -33.48
CA ILE A 412 14.50 3.65 -32.34
C ILE A 412 15.22 3.10 -31.12
N THR A 413 15.99 3.93 -30.41
CA THR A 413 16.82 3.49 -29.28
C THR A 413 16.13 3.85 -27.98
N PRO A 414 15.39 2.94 -27.31
CA PRO A 414 14.69 3.28 -26.08
C PRO A 414 15.68 3.71 -24.99
N SER A 415 15.30 4.67 -24.16
CA SER A 415 16.17 5.13 -23.07
C SER A 415 16.37 4.05 -22.03
N GLY A 416 17.52 4.10 -21.35
CA GLY A 416 17.81 3.21 -20.22
C GLY A 416 16.73 3.27 -19.13
N LYS A 417 16.03 4.40 -18.98
CA LYS A 417 14.90 4.52 -18.04
C LYS A 417 13.73 3.62 -18.43
N ALA A 418 13.30 3.64 -19.69
CA ALA A 418 12.21 2.80 -20.17
C ALA A 418 12.59 1.30 -20.08
N VAL A 419 13.82 0.96 -20.48
CA VAL A 419 14.35 -0.41 -20.37
C VAL A 419 14.39 -0.88 -18.91
N ALA A 420 14.83 -0.03 -17.98
CA ALA A 420 14.84 -0.33 -16.55
C ALA A 420 13.42 -0.52 -15.98
N CYS A 421 12.45 0.28 -16.41
CA CYS A 421 11.05 0.14 -16.01
C CYS A 421 10.49 -1.23 -16.39
N VAL A 422 10.79 -1.73 -17.60
CA VAL A 422 10.39 -3.09 -18.02
C VAL A 422 11.10 -4.15 -17.19
N GLY A 423 12.41 -4.02 -16.99
CA GLY A 423 13.18 -4.96 -16.15
C GLY A 423 12.64 -5.03 -14.71
N ILE A 424 12.29 -3.89 -14.12
CA ILE A 424 11.66 -3.81 -12.79
C ILE A 424 10.31 -4.52 -12.78
N ALA A 425 9.48 -4.31 -13.80
CA ALA A 425 8.16 -4.94 -13.88
C ALA A 425 8.26 -6.46 -14.08
N LEU A 426 9.13 -6.95 -14.97
CA LEU A 426 9.40 -8.39 -15.14
C LEU A 426 9.93 -9.04 -13.86
N ALA A 427 10.77 -8.32 -13.10
CA ALA A 427 11.28 -8.80 -11.82
C ALA A 427 10.18 -8.93 -10.74
N ARG A 428 9.08 -8.18 -10.85
CA ARG A 428 7.90 -8.32 -9.97
C ARG A 428 7.01 -9.49 -10.39
N ASP A 429 6.99 -9.82 -11.68
CA ASP A 429 6.08 -10.83 -12.28
C ASP A 429 6.67 -12.24 -12.38
N SER A 430 7.83 -12.51 -11.77
CA SER A 430 8.51 -13.84 -11.68
C SER A 430 9.18 -14.33 -12.93
N THR A 431 9.26 -13.55 -13.99
CA THR A 431 9.82 -14.02 -15.26
C THR A 431 11.36 -13.96 -15.22
N SER A 432 11.96 -14.88 -14.46
CA SER A 432 13.39 -14.90 -14.13
C SER A 432 14.31 -15.07 -15.35
N SER A 433 13.80 -15.62 -16.44
CA SER A 433 14.52 -15.81 -17.70
C SER A 433 15.03 -14.50 -18.32
N TYR A 434 14.47 -13.35 -17.94
CA TYR A 434 14.83 -12.07 -18.53
C TYR A 434 15.89 -11.31 -17.72
N LEU A 435 16.20 -11.69 -16.48
CA LEU A 435 17.11 -10.89 -15.64
C LEU A 435 18.51 -10.76 -16.25
N ASP A 436 19.05 -11.86 -16.79
CA ASP A 436 20.39 -11.86 -17.39
C ASP A 436 20.47 -10.86 -18.55
N ARG A 437 19.41 -10.74 -19.35
CA ARG A 437 19.33 -9.75 -20.44
C ARG A 437 19.46 -8.32 -19.92
N TYR A 438 18.83 -7.97 -18.80
CA TYR A 438 18.93 -6.61 -18.24
C TYR A 438 20.24 -6.38 -17.48
N MET A 439 20.82 -7.42 -16.88
CA MET A 439 22.13 -7.32 -16.23
C MET A 439 23.23 -6.98 -17.23
N ASP A 440 23.10 -7.46 -18.47
CA ASP A 440 24.06 -7.25 -19.53
C ASP A 440 23.67 -6.15 -20.53
N ASP A 441 22.50 -5.51 -20.38
CA ASP A 441 22.03 -4.50 -21.34
C ASP A 441 22.91 -3.24 -21.31
N PRO A 442 23.57 -2.87 -22.44
CA PRO A 442 24.49 -1.74 -22.48
C PRO A 442 23.80 -0.38 -22.31
N SER A 443 22.48 -0.28 -22.52
CA SER A 443 21.73 0.97 -22.33
C SER A 443 21.47 1.30 -20.87
N LEU A 444 21.63 0.33 -19.96
CA LEU A 444 21.39 0.50 -18.54
C LEU A 444 22.64 0.91 -17.77
N SER A 445 22.52 1.98 -16.98
CA SER A 445 23.54 2.36 -16.00
C SER A 445 23.66 1.33 -14.88
N ALA A 446 24.75 1.35 -14.12
CA ALA A 446 24.94 0.45 -12.98
C ALA A 446 23.81 0.60 -11.94
N GLU A 447 23.35 1.83 -11.72
CA GLU A 447 22.25 2.18 -10.80
C GLU A 447 20.93 1.58 -11.28
N GLN A 448 20.64 1.67 -12.58
CA GLN A 448 19.42 1.11 -13.17
C GLN A 448 19.41 -0.42 -13.10
N ARG A 449 20.54 -1.08 -13.41
CA ARG A 449 20.69 -2.53 -13.23
C ARG A 449 20.49 -2.92 -11.76
N ALA A 450 21.02 -2.13 -10.82
CA ALA A 450 20.85 -2.39 -9.40
C ALA A 450 19.38 -2.28 -8.95
N GLN A 451 18.62 -1.33 -9.49
CA GLN A 451 17.18 -1.22 -9.21
C GLN A 451 16.39 -2.46 -9.66
N VAL A 452 16.66 -2.96 -10.87
CA VAL A 452 16.05 -4.21 -11.37
C VAL A 452 16.36 -5.38 -10.44
N VAL A 453 17.62 -5.53 -10.04
CA VAL A 453 18.09 -6.60 -9.14
C VAL A 453 17.49 -6.47 -7.74
N ILE A 454 17.41 -5.27 -7.18
CA ILE A 454 16.82 -5.03 -5.86
C ILE A 454 15.40 -5.57 -5.83
N VAL A 455 14.60 -5.24 -6.85
CA VAL A 455 13.21 -5.70 -6.96
C VAL A 455 13.17 -7.22 -7.12
N TYR A 456 14.02 -7.79 -7.99
CA TYR A 456 14.14 -9.24 -8.16
C TYR A 456 14.43 -9.97 -6.84
N LEU A 457 15.41 -9.49 -6.07
CA LEU A 457 15.76 -10.06 -4.77
C LEU A 457 14.66 -9.88 -3.72
N GLN A 458 13.98 -8.73 -3.70
CA GLN A 458 12.85 -8.50 -2.80
C GLN A 458 11.71 -9.48 -3.10
N THR A 459 11.39 -9.70 -4.37
CA THR A 459 10.35 -10.66 -4.74
C THR A 459 10.75 -12.09 -4.35
N PHE A 460 12.04 -12.46 -4.49
CA PHE A 460 12.56 -13.74 -3.98
C PHE A 460 12.49 -13.84 -2.44
N VAL A 461 12.83 -12.78 -1.71
CA VAL A 461 12.78 -12.78 -0.24
C VAL A 461 11.36 -12.98 0.26
N THR A 462 10.39 -12.33 -0.39
CA THR A 462 8.97 -12.40 -0.02
C THR A 462 8.37 -13.78 -0.33
N HIS A 463 8.66 -14.36 -1.50
CA HIS A 463 7.95 -15.55 -1.99
C HIS A 463 8.79 -16.85 -1.95
N GLY A 464 10.11 -16.75 -1.82
CA GLY A 464 11.05 -17.87 -1.76
C GLY A 464 11.02 -18.77 -3.00
N ARG A 465 11.19 -20.08 -2.79
CA ARG A 465 11.25 -21.09 -3.86
C ARG A 465 10.00 -21.21 -4.74
N ARG A 466 8.87 -20.63 -4.32
CA ARG A 466 7.61 -20.70 -5.07
C ARG A 466 7.65 -19.82 -6.30
N PHE A 467 8.46 -18.78 -6.24
CA PHE A 467 8.53 -17.73 -7.24
C PHE A 467 9.73 -17.90 -8.15
N MET A 468 10.88 -18.29 -7.58
CA MET A 468 12.11 -18.53 -8.36
C MET A 468 12.84 -19.77 -7.85
N GLU A 469 13.53 -20.45 -8.77
CA GLU A 469 14.45 -21.52 -8.39
C GLU A 469 15.62 -20.92 -7.59
N PRO A 470 15.87 -21.39 -6.35
CA PRO A 470 16.93 -20.82 -5.52
C PRO A 470 18.34 -20.98 -6.12
N ARG A 471 18.52 -21.95 -7.03
CA ARG A 471 19.77 -22.13 -7.79
C ARG A 471 20.08 -20.91 -8.65
N THR A 472 19.13 -20.48 -9.47
CA THR A 472 19.24 -19.33 -10.36
C THR A 472 19.58 -18.07 -9.57
N VAL A 473 18.88 -17.84 -8.46
CA VAL A 473 19.17 -16.70 -7.57
C VAL A 473 20.60 -16.74 -7.04
N ALA A 474 21.09 -17.91 -6.61
CA ALA A 474 22.44 -18.06 -6.09
C ALA A 474 23.54 -17.87 -7.16
N GLU A 475 23.25 -18.19 -8.43
CA GLU A 475 24.13 -17.92 -9.57
C GLU A 475 24.17 -16.42 -9.90
N ILE A 476 23.01 -15.77 -9.92
CA ILE A 476 22.87 -14.33 -10.12
C ILE A 476 23.57 -13.55 -9.01
N CYS A 477 23.52 -13.99 -7.74
CA CYS A 477 24.18 -13.29 -6.62
C CYS A 477 25.67 -12.99 -6.88
N GLN A 478 26.39 -13.79 -7.65
CA GLN A 478 27.80 -13.50 -7.99
C GLN A 478 27.92 -12.24 -8.87
N HIS A 479 27.02 -12.09 -9.84
CA HIS A 479 26.92 -10.90 -10.68
C HIS A 479 26.49 -9.69 -9.87
N ILE A 480 25.60 -9.87 -8.88
CA ILE A 480 25.17 -8.80 -7.97
C ILE A 480 26.34 -8.23 -7.17
N ILE A 481 27.23 -9.09 -6.67
CA ILE A 481 28.42 -8.66 -5.92
C ILE A 481 29.42 -7.92 -6.82
N LEU A 482 29.49 -8.26 -8.11
CA LEU A 482 30.28 -7.49 -9.08
C LEU A 482 29.61 -6.15 -9.42
N LEU A 483 28.28 -6.13 -9.53
CA LEU A 483 27.52 -4.91 -9.77
C LEU A 483 27.66 -3.93 -8.60
N SER A 484 27.69 -4.40 -7.36
CA SER A 484 27.83 -3.54 -6.18
C SER A 484 29.16 -2.78 -6.13
N THR A 485 30.20 -3.20 -6.85
CA THR A 485 31.45 -2.42 -6.95
C THR A 485 31.36 -1.27 -7.97
N ARG A 486 30.29 -1.20 -8.77
CA ARG A 486 30.08 -0.19 -9.81
C ARG A 486 29.01 0.84 -9.46
N VAL A 487 28.18 0.57 -8.45
CA VAL A 487 27.09 1.45 -8.03
C VAL A 487 27.61 2.47 -7.01
N ALA A 488 27.25 3.73 -7.16
CA ALA A 488 27.66 4.80 -6.24
C ALA A 488 27.23 4.53 -4.78
N GLU A 489 26.01 4.05 -4.58
CA GLU A 489 25.45 3.71 -3.27
C GLU A 489 25.05 2.21 -3.21
N PRO A 490 25.98 1.30 -2.85
CA PRO A 490 25.70 -0.13 -2.88
C PRO A 490 24.83 -0.62 -1.70
N GLY A 491 24.57 0.22 -0.70
CA GLY A 491 23.85 -0.14 0.54
C GLY A 491 22.50 -0.82 0.32
N PRO A 492 21.55 -0.23 -0.46
CA PRO A 492 20.25 -0.83 -0.71
C PRO A 492 20.33 -2.20 -1.41
N LEU A 493 21.23 -2.32 -2.39
CA LEU A 493 21.46 -3.57 -3.13
C LEU A 493 22.00 -4.66 -2.20
N LEU A 494 23.01 -4.32 -1.40
CA LEU A 494 23.61 -5.23 -0.44
C LEU A 494 22.61 -5.64 0.64
N GLY A 495 21.79 -4.72 1.17
CA GLY A 495 20.75 -5.05 2.16
C GLY A 495 19.73 -6.08 1.64
N CYS A 496 19.32 -5.96 0.36
CA CYS A 496 18.46 -6.95 -0.28
C CYS A 496 19.17 -8.29 -0.49
N LEU A 497 20.44 -8.26 -0.91
CA LEU A 497 21.27 -9.46 -1.08
C LEU A 497 21.40 -10.22 0.25
N GLN A 498 21.70 -9.52 1.35
CA GLN A 498 21.80 -10.12 2.69
C GLN A 498 20.52 -10.86 3.09
N SER A 499 19.36 -10.27 2.82
CA SER A 499 18.07 -10.88 3.09
C SER A 499 17.86 -12.14 2.23
N ALA A 500 18.21 -12.08 0.95
CA ALA A 500 18.13 -13.21 0.04
C ALA A 500 19.07 -14.36 0.44
N LEU A 501 20.28 -14.07 0.93
CA LEU A 501 21.22 -15.09 1.43
C LEU A 501 20.60 -15.91 2.58
N LEU A 502 19.86 -15.27 3.49
CA LEU A 502 19.18 -15.98 4.59
C LEU A 502 18.08 -16.92 4.06
N VAL A 503 17.35 -16.51 3.04
CA VAL A 503 16.34 -17.36 2.37
C VAL A 503 17.00 -18.53 1.65
N LEU A 504 18.14 -18.31 0.96
CA LEU A 504 18.90 -19.38 0.31
C LEU A 504 19.37 -20.47 1.31
N ILE A 505 19.78 -20.10 2.52
CA ILE A 505 20.13 -21.06 3.58
C ILE A 505 18.91 -21.92 3.95
N ARG A 506 17.75 -21.28 4.09
CA ARG A 506 16.48 -21.96 4.41
C ARG A 506 16.06 -22.93 3.31
N GLU A 507 16.28 -22.56 2.05
CA GLU A 507 15.99 -23.39 0.87
C GLU A 507 17.07 -24.46 0.58
N GLY A 508 18.08 -24.59 1.43
CA GLY A 508 19.07 -25.67 1.37
C GLY A 508 20.37 -25.33 0.64
N TYR A 509 20.54 -24.10 0.14
CA TYR A 509 21.71 -23.63 -0.62
C TYR A 509 22.83 -23.05 0.27
N ALA A 510 22.90 -23.50 1.52
CA ALA A 510 23.80 -22.98 2.54
C ALA A 510 25.29 -22.98 2.15
N VAL A 511 25.75 -23.96 1.37
CA VAL A 511 27.17 -24.02 0.92
C VAL A 511 27.48 -22.82 0.03
N LYS A 512 26.66 -22.60 -1.01
CA LYS A 512 26.83 -21.50 -1.96
C LYS A 512 26.64 -20.15 -1.26
N THR A 513 25.68 -20.05 -0.33
CA THR A 513 25.51 -18.83 0.49
C THR A 513 26.75 -18.47 1.29
N VAL A 514 27.42 -19.43 1.92
CA VAL A 514 28.65 -19.14 2.69
C VAL A 514 29.76 -18.65 1.77
N VAL A 515 29.91 -19.23 0.57
CA VAL A 515 30.87 -18.75 -0.43
C VAL A 515 30.52 -17.32 -0.87
N LEU A 516 29.25 -17.04 -1.18
CA LEU A 516 28.79 -15.70 -1.55
C LEU A 516 29.03 -14.67 -0.43
N ALA A 517 28.80 -15.04 0.82
CA ALA A 517 29.06 -14.17 1.97
C ALA A 517 30.57 -13.91 2.15
N GLU A 518 31.42 -14.93 1.93
CA GLU A 518 32.89 -14.77 1.89
C GLU A 518 33.31 -13.81 0.75
N ASP A 519 32.70 -13.93 -0.44
CA ASP A 519 32.97 -13.04 -1.58
C ASP A 519 32.54 -11.58 -1.30
N VAL A 520 31.39 -11.39 -0.64
CA VAL A 520 30.91 -10.06 -0.21
C VAL A 520 31.91 -9.42 0.74
N VAL A 521 32.45 -10.16 1.72
CA VAL A 521 33.49 -9.64 2.64
C VAL A 521 34.71 -9.18 1.89
N GLN A 522 35.16 -9.97 0.91
CA GLN A 522 36.38 -9.66 0.18
C GLN A 522 36.24 -8.37 -0.65
N LYS A 523 35.07 -8.16 -1.27
CA LYS A 523 34.83 -7.02 -2.16
C LYS A 523 34.25 -5.79 -1.45
N HIS A 524 33.49 -6.00 -0.38
CA HIS A 524 32.81 -4.97 0.40
C HIS A 524 32.85 -5.30 1.90
N PRO A 525 34.00 -5.14 2.58
CA PRO A 525 34.11 -5.45 4.01
C PRO A 525 33.02 -4.81 4.90
N PRO A 526 32.62 -3.53 4.70
CA PRO A 526 31.57 -2.91 5.50
C PRO A 526 30.18 -3.53 5.34
N ALA A 527 29.95 -4.28 4.25
CA ALA A 527 28.67 -4.89 3.96
C ALA A 527 28.34 -6.07 4.90
N LEU A 528 29.35 -6.76 5.43
CA LEU A 528 29.11 -7.89 6.32
C LEU A 528 29.02 -7.43 7.77
N THR A 529 27.95 -6.74 8.15
CA THR A 529 27.78 -6.26 9.52
C THR A 529 27.83 -7.38 10.56
N GLU A 530 28.16 -7.03 11.81
CA GLU A 530 28.12 -7.95 12.95
C GLU A 530 26.75 -8.65 13.07
N GLU A 531 25.67 -7.89 12.90
CA GLU A 531 24.31 -8.40 12.99
C GLU A 531 24.06 -9.46 11.90
N LEU A 532 24.49 -9.20 10.67
CA LEU A 532 24.35 -10.15 9.58
C LEU A 532 25.14 -11.44 9.83
N CYS A 533 26.38 -11.34 10.31
CA CYS A 533 27.18 -12.51 10.69
C CYS A 533 26.41 -13.38 11.69
N SER A 534 25.85 -12.74 12.72
CA SER A 534 25.04 -13.38 13.76
C SER A 534 23.80 -14.06 13.17
N ARG A 535 23.10 -13.41 12.23
CA ARG A 535 21.92 -13.94 11.54
C ARG A 535 22.25 -15.13 10.64
N ILE A 536 23.33 -15.06 9.84
CA ILE A 536 23.79 -16.16 8.98
C ILE A 536 24.23 -17.36 9.83
N LEU A 537 25.05 -17.15 10.86
CA LEU A 537 25.44 -18.22 11.79
C LEU A 537 24.22 -18.86 12.44
N SER A 538 23.28 -18.04 12.92
CA SER A 538 22.02 -18.52 13.50
C SER A 538 21.20 -19.34 12.51
N ALA A 539 21.08 -18.90 11.26
CA ALA A 539 20.37 -19.61 10.20
C ALA A 539 21.04 -20.95 9.87
N LEU A 540 22.36 -20.98 9.70
CA LEU A 540 23.12 -22.21 9.46
C LEU A 540 22.92 -23.23 10.60
N LEU A 541 23.00 -22.77 11.85
CA LEU A 541 22.80 -23.62 13.03
C LEU A 541 21.36 -24.13 13.13
N ARG A 542 20.36 -23.28 12.85
CA ARG A 542 18.93 -23.64 12.82
C ARG A 542 18.64 -24.73 11.80
N HIS A 543 19.23 -24.63 10.61
CA HIS A 543 19.13 -25.62 9.54
C HIS A 543 20.16 -26.76 9.65
N ARG A 544 20.79 -26.92 10.83
CA ARG A 544 21.72 -28.02 11.16
C ARG A 544 22.95 -28.14 10.24
N ARG A 545 23.38 -27.03 9.64
CA ARG A 545 24.57 -26.94 8.79
C ARG A 545 25.83 -26.60 9.61
N PHE A 546 26.11 -27.39 10.66
CA PHE A 546 27.13 -27.07 11.67
C PHE A 546 28.55 -26.94 11.13
N LYS A 547 28.94 -27.77 10.14
CA LYS A 547 30.27 -27.68 9.51
C LYS A 547 30.48 -26.35 8.78
N LEU A 548 29.44 -25.88 8.09
CA LEU A 548 29.45 -24.58 7.40
C LEU A 548 29.43 -23.42 8.40
N ALA A 549 28.62 -23.52 9.47
CA ALA A 549 28.64 -22.53 10.54
C ALA A 549 30.03 -22.39 11.17
N ARG A 550 30.74 -23.49 11.40
CA ARG A 550 32.14 -23.45 11.85
C ARG A 550 33.06 -22.76 10.85
N ARG A 551 32.97 -23.12 9.56
CA ARG A 551 33.78 -22.50 8.50
C ARG A 551 33.55 -21.00 8.44
N PHE A 552 32.28 -20.59 8.44
CA PHE A 552 31.89 -19.19 8.39
C PHE A 552 32.35 -18.43 9.64
N LEU A 553 32.20 -19.02 10.83
CA LEU A 553 32.73 -18.46 12.08
C LEU A 553 34.24 -18.19 12.00
N ALA A 554 35.03 -19.12 11.44
CA ALA A 554 36.47 -18.94 11.29
C ALA A 554 36.84 -17.75 10.37
N ARG A 555 35.93 -17.34 9.47
CA ARG A 555 36.09 -16.15 8.63
C ARG A 555 35.61 -14.87 9.32
N CYS A 556 34.51 -14.93 10.08
CA CYS A 556 33.95 -13.76 10.75
C CYS A 556 34.69 -13.38 12.04
N ALA A 557 35.25 -14.35 12.77
CA ALA A 557 35.90 -14.08 14.06
C ALA A 557 37.08 -13.09 13.98
N PRO A 558 37.96 -13.15 12.96
CA PRO A 558 39.01 -12.13 12.79
C PRO A 558 38.47 -10.74 12.43
N LEU A 559 37.30 -10.65 11.79
CA LEU A 559 36.68 -9.37 11.40
C LEU A 559 36.01 -8.67 12.58
N TYR A 560 35.48 -9.44 13.53
CA TYR A 560 34.79 -8.94 14.72
C TYR A 560 35.30 -9.64 15.99
N PRO A 561 36.51 -9.30 16.46
CA PRO A 561 37.13 -9.95 17.62
C PRO A 561 36.27 -9.91 18.88
N ASP A 562 35.57 -8.79 19.12
CA ASP A 562 34.70 -8.58 20.28
C ASP A 562 33.53 -9.57 20.34
N LYS A 563 33.11 -10.10 19.18
CA LYS A 563 31.96 -11.00 19.03
C LYS A 563 32.35 -12.44 18.74
N ALA A 564 33.63 -12.68 18.44
CA ALA A 564 34.17 -13.99 18.18
C ALA A 564 33.90 -14.97 19.33
N SER A 565 34.04 -14.52 20.58
CA SER A 565 33.76 -15.34 21.78
C SER A 565 32.29 -15.74 21.86
N ASP A 566 31.37 -14.80 21.65
CA ASP A 566 29.92 -15.01 21.74
C ASP A 566 29.45 -15.94 20.61
N TRP A 567 29.89 -15.71 19.38
CA TRP A 567 29.58 -16.57 18.25
C TRP A 567 30.16 -17.98 18.40
N THR A 568 31.38 -18.09 18.92
CA THR A 568 31.99 -19.39 19.23
C THR A 568 31.15 -20.15 20.25
N THR A 569 30.71 -19.47 21.31
CA THR A 569 29.81 -20.01 22.33
C THR A 569 28.49 -20.47 21.72
N MET A 570 27.86 -19.63 20.90
CA MET A 570 26.62 -19.95 20.18
C MET A 570 26.77 -21.19 19.29
N VAL A 571 27.83 -21.26 18.47
CA VAL A 571 28.08 -22.39 17.55
C VAL A 571 28.31 -23.68 18.34
N ILE A 572 29.09 -23.64 19.42
CA ILE A 572 29.36 -24.80 20.29
C ILE A 572 28.06 -25.31 20.93
N LEU A 573 27.31 -24.42 21.59
CA LEU A 573 26.08 -24.80 22.30
C LEU A 573 25.02 -25.34 21.33
N ARG A 574 24.77 -24.65 20.21
CA ARG A 574 23.77 -25.08 19.21
C ARG A 574 24.20 -26.34 18.46
N SER A 575 25.50 -26.53 18.19
CA SER A 575 26.01 -27.79 17.62
C SER A 575 25.82 -28.96 18.59
N ALA A 576 26.07 -28.75 19.89
CA ALA A 576 25.84 -29.77 20.91
C ALA A 576 24.35 -30.16 21.01
N ARG A 577 23.44 -29.17 20.99
CA ARG A 577 21.98 -29.37 20.97
C ARG A 577 21.50 -30.07 19.69
N GLY A 578 22.13 -29.74 18.56
CA GLY A 578 21.81 -30.29 17.25
C GLY A 578 22.39 -31.67 16.96
N ASN A 579 22.86 -32.40 17.97
CA ASN A 579 23.52 -33.71 17.89
C ASN A 579 24.88 -33.73 17.16
N ALA A 580 25.48 -32.58 16.86
CA ALA A 580 26.84 -32.47 16.33
C ALA A 580 27.90 -32.40 17.45
N SER A 581 27.80 -33.30 18.43
CA SER A 581 28.60 -33.26 19.66
C SER A 581 30.10 -33.35 19.40
N ARG A 582 30.55 -34.14 18.41
CA ARG A 582 31.99 -34.26 18.07
C ARG A 582 32.54 -32.90 17.63
N LEU A 583 31.79 -32.18 16.79
CA LEU A 583 32.18 -30.85 16.34
C LEU A 583 32.18 -29.85 17.49
N ALA A 584 31.15 -29.88 18.34
CA ALA A 584 31.06 -29.01 19.51
C ALA A 584 32.23 -29.25 20.49
N SER A 585 32.59 -30.52 20.75
CA SER A 585 33.73 -30.89 21.59
C SER A 585 35.07 -30.47 20.98
N GLN A 586 35.26 -30.63 19.67
CA GLN A 586 36.46 -30.16 18.97
C GLN A 586 36.60 -28.63 19.09
N LEU A 587 35.52 -27.90 18.83
CA LEU A 587 35.51 -26.43 18.95
C LEU A 587 35.76 -25.96 20.38
N ALA A 588 35.13 -26.61 21.37
CA ALA A 588 35.32 -26.29 22.77
C ALA A 588 36.73 -26.63 23.29
N ALA A 589 37.43 -27.57 22.63
CA ALA A 589 38.81 -27.91 22.97
C ALA A 589 39.81 -26.87 22.43
N THR A 590 39.52 -26.26 21.29
CA THR A 590 40.39 -25.25 20.66
C THR A 590 40.07 -23.82 21.12
N SER A 591 38.87 -23.57 21.66
CA SER A 591 38.46 -22.24 22.12
C SER A 591 39.03 -21.89 23.50
N VAL A 592 39.39 -20.62 23.71
CA VAL A 592 39.74 -20.04 25.02
C VAL A 592 38.49 -19.85 25.91
N MET A 593 37.51 -20.74 25.81
CA MET A 593 36.27 -20.66 26.59
C MET A 593 36.56 -20.86 28.07
N LYS A 594 35.83 -20.10 28.90
CA LYS A 594 35.80 -20.31 30.35
C LYS A 594 35.42 -21.78 30.65
N PRO A 595 36.10 -22.47 31.59
CA PRO A 595 35.81 -23.84 31.98
C PRO A 595 34.33 -24.21 32.20
N PRO A 596 33.48 -23.36 32.84
CA PRO A 596 32.06 -23.68 33.02
C PRO A 596 31.27 -23.80 31.71
N LEU A 597 31.56 -22.96 30.70
CA LEU A 597 30.85 -23.06 29.41
C LEU A 597 31.25 -24.31 28.63
N ARG A 598 32.52 -24.70 28.73
CA ARG A 598 33.02 -25.95 28.14
C ARG A 598 32.33 -27.17 28.77
N SER A 599 32.17 -27.19 30.09
CA SER A 599 31.46 -28.27 30.78
C SER A 599 29.96 -28.27 30.45
N ALA A 600 29.33 -27.10 30.31
CA ALA A 600 27.94 -26.95 29.88
C ALA A 600 27.69 -27.53 28.48
N ALA A 601 28.55 -27.21 27.52
CA ALA A 601 28.47 -27.72 26.15
C ALA A 601 28.63 -29.24 26.09
N LEU A 602 29.62 -29.79 26.81
CA LEU A 602 29.84 -31.23 26.91
C LEU A 602 28.64 -31.94 27.56
N THR A 603 28.08 -31.37 28.63
CA THR A 603 26.92 -31.93 29.32
C THR A 603 25.67 -31.91 28.43
N SER A 604 25.41 -30.79 27.76
CA SER A 604 24.30 -30.65 26.80
C SER A 604 24.36 -31.67 25.67
N SER A 605 25.58 -31.96 25.18
CA SER A 605 25.80 -32.95 24.14
C SER A 605 25.48 -34.39 24.59
N ARG A 606 25.74 -34.70 25.87
CA ARG A 606 25.46 -36.01 26.47
C ARG A 606 23.97 -36.20 26.73
N VAL A 607 23.30 -35.16 27.23
CA VAL A 607 21.84 -35.14 27.47
C VAL A 607 21.07 -35.43 26.18
N SER A 608 21.46 -34.77 25.07
CA SER A 608 20.74 -34.85 23.79
C SER A 608 20.76 -36.26 23.19
N ARG A 609 21.77 -37.06 23.52
CA ARG A 609 21.90 -38.47 23.06
C ARG A 609 21.11 -39.47 23.90
N GLY A 610 20.33 -39.03 24.90
CA GLY A 610 19.57 -39.93 25.77
C GLY A 610 20.43 -40.87 26.62
N ARG A 611 21.75 -40.66 26.65
CA ARG A 611 22.64 -41.42 27.52
C ARG A 611 22.36 -40.99 28.96
N LYS A 612 22.20 -41.98 29.86
CA LYS A 612 22.10 -41.73 31.30
C LYS A 612 23.30 -40.87 31.71
N LEU A 613 23.05 -39.63 32.09
CA LEU A 613 24.10 -38.77 32.63
C LEU A 613 24.58 -39.38 33.94
N PRO A 614 25.90 -39.42 34.19
CA PRO A 614 26.40 -39.74 35.51
C PRO A 614 25.74 -38.79 36.53
N ALA A 615 25.26 -39.35 37.64
CA ALA A 615 24.63 -38.60 38.72
C ALA A 615 25.44 -37.35 39.12
N VAL A 616 26.77 -37.48 39.12
CA VAL A 616 27.73 -36.41 39.45
C VAL A 616 27.68 -35.25 38.46
N SER A 617 27.57 -35.51 37.14
CA SER A 617 27.56 -34.45 36.12
C SER A 617 26.33 -33.54 36.20
N THR A 618 25.23 -34.02 36.76
CA THR A 618 24.01 -33.21 36.94
C THR A 618 24.04 -32.31 38.17
N LEU A 619 25.01 -32.48 39.08
CA LEU A 619 25.17 -31.62 40.27
C LEU A 619 25.65 -30.21 39.90
N HIS A 620 26.41 -30.09 38.81
CA HIS A 620 26.92 -28.80 38.32
C HIS A 620 25.92 -28.03 37.44
N LEU A 621 24.82 -28.66 37.00
CA LEU A 621 23.86 -28.01 36.10
C LEU A 621 23.24 -26.74 36.71
N PRO A 622 22.83 -26.71 38.00
CA PRO A 622 22.33 -25.49 38.61
C PRO A 622 23.41 -24.41 38.78
N SER A 623 24.68 -24.78 39.01
CA SER A 623 25.77 -23.79 39.15
C SER A 623 26.21 -23.18 37.83
N LEU A 624 25.88 -23.79 36.69
CA LEU A 624 26.09 -23.20 35.37
C LEU A 624 25.18 -22.00 35.11
N TYR A 625 23.99 -22.02 35.73
CA TYR A 625 23.06 -20.91 35.70
C TYR A 625 23.45 -19.89 36.78
N GLY A 626 23.93 -18.72 36.35
CA GLY A 626 24.57 -17.69 37.16
C GLY A 626 25.99 -17.33 36.69
N ALA A 627 26.69 -18.26 36.04
CA ALA A 627 28.00 -17.97 35.40
C ALA A 627 27.83 -17.45 33.95
N ALA A 628 26.71 -17.78 33.31
CA ALA A 628 26.28 -17.24 32.04
C ALA A 628 24.77 -17.02 32.12
N SER A 629 24.33 -15.76 32.10
CA SER A 629 22.92 -15.37 32.14
C SER A 629 22.25 -15.57 30.77
N ASP A 630 22.31 -16.79 30.25
CA ASP A 630 21.59 -17.18 29.03
C ASP A 630 20.34 -18.02 29.41
N PRO A 631 19.12 -17.49 29.20
CA PRO A 631 17.89 -18.18 29.55
C PRO A 631 17.75 -19.53 28.83
N ASP A 632 18.27 -19.67 27.61
CA ASP A 632 18.21 -20.92 26.88
C ASP A 632 19.02 -22.01 27.60
N VAL A 633 20.21 -21.66 28.12
CA VAL A 633 21.06 -22.60 28.86
C VAL A 633 20.35 -23.06 30.12
N ALA A 634 19.68 -22.15 30.82
CA ALA A 634 18.86 -22.43 32.00
C ALA A 634 17.74 -23.43 31.70
N LEU A 635 16.95 -23.17 30.66
CA LEU A 635 15.83 -24.02 30.24
C LEU A 635 16.30 -25.42 29.81
N HIS A 636 17.46 -25.53 29.15
CA HIS A 636 18.04 -26.83 28.79
C HIS A 636 18.55 -27.59 30.02
N ALA A 637 19.22 -26.91 30.95
CA ALA A 637 19.65 -27.51 32.22
C ALA A 637 18.44 -28.01 33.03
N LEU A 638 17.37 -27.21 33.07
CA LEU A 638 16.10 -27.57 33.69
C LEU A 638 15.50 -28.83 33.05
N GLN A 639 15.40 -28.86 31.71
CA GLN A 639 14.90 -30.02 30.98
C GLN A 639 15.76 -31.28 31.22
N ALA A 640 17.08 -31.13 31.31
CA ALA A 640 18.00 -32.24 31.63
C ALA A 640 17.76 -32.79 33.04
N LEU A 641 17.57 -31.92 34.04
CA LEU A 641 17.24 -32.32 35.41
C LEU A 641 15.89 -33.05 35.48
N ILE A 642 14.89 -32.56 34.75
CA ILE A 642 13.56 -33.18 34.65
C ILE A 642 13.65 -34.56 33.99
N ARG A 643 14.41 -34.70 32.89
CA ARG A 643 14.59 -36.00 32.19
C ARG A 643 15.38 -37.02 33.00
N THR A 644 16.28 -36.57 33.88
CA THR A 644 17.06 -37.45 34.77
C THR A 644 16.37 -37.74 36.10
N GLY A 645 15.28 -37.04 36.43
CA GLY A 645 14.45 -37.31 37.62
C GLY A 645 14.80 -36.51 38.84
N ARG A 646 15.63 -35.50 38.67
CA ARG A 646 16.04 -34.59 39.74
C ARG A 646 15.07 -33.43 39.84
N ILE A 647 13.78 -33.72 40.10
CA ILE A 647 12.72 -32.71 40.14
C ILE A 647 12.98 -31.68 41.25
N HIS A 648 13.56 -32.07 42.38
CA HIS A 648 13.92 -31.12 43.43
C HIS A 648 15.03 -30.13 43.00
N ALA A 649 16.05 -30.61 42.28
CA ALA A 649 17.06 -29.72 41.70
C ALA A 649 16.49 -28.84 40.58
N ALA A 650 15.55 -29.37 39.79
CA ALA A 650 14.82 -28.61 38.79
C ALA A 650 13.98 -27.49 39.41
N LYS A 651 13.32 -27.74 40.56
CA LYS A 651 12.62 -26.71 41.35
C LYS A 651 13.56 -25.59 41.79
N LYS A 652 14.70 -25.93 42.41
CA LYS A 652 15.71 -24.94 42.83
C LYS A 652 16.26 -24.12 41.66
N LEU A 653 16.39 -24.72 40.48
CA LEU A 653 16.80 -23.99 39.27
C LEU A 653 15.67 -23.08 38.77
N CYS A 654 14.44 -23.55 38.77
CA CYS A 654 13.25 -22.77 38.42
C CYS A 654 13.03 -21.58 39.36
N GLU A 655 13.33 -21.73 40.65
CA GLU A 655 13.34 -20.64 41.64
C GLU A 655 14.28 -19.52 41.22
N ARG A 656 15.52 -19.85 40.81
CA ARG A 656 16.47 -18.83 40.32
C ARG A 656 15.99 -18.18 39.03
N ILE A 657 15.50 -18.97 38.07
CA ILE A 657 14.90 -18.47 36.83
C ILE A 657 13.75 -17.50 37.16
N SER A 658 12.93 -17.82 38.17
CA SER A 658 11.79 -16.99 38.57
C SER A 658 12.17 -15.62 39.11
N GLN A 659 13.38 -15.50 39.67
CA GLN A 659 13.92 -14.28 40.25
C GLN A 659 14.68 -13.43 39.22
N GLN A 660 15.27 -14.05 38.19
CA GLN A 660 16.25 -13.39 37.32
C GLN A 660 15.76 -13.18 35.87
N GLU A 661 14.75 -13.93 35.42
CA GLU A 661 14.36 -13.95 33.99
C GLU A 661 13.02 -13.28 33.70
N SER A 662 12.79 -13.01 32.42
CA SER A 662 11.53 -12.47 31.91
C SER A 662 10.32 -13.38 32.19
N ALA A 663 9.12 -12.81 32.20
CA ALA A 663 7.87 -13.56 32.41
C ALA A 663 7.70 -14.73 31.42
N GLU A 664 8.15 -14.59 30.18
CA GLU A 664 8.06 -15.63 29.15
C GLU A 664 8.96 -16.84 29.47
N VAL A 665 10.21 -16.58 29.87
CA VAL A 665 11.16 -17.65 30.25
C VAL A 665 10.68 -18.36 31.51
N ARG A 666 10.16 -17.60 32.49
CA ARG A 666 9.57 -18.15 33.72
C ARG A 666 8.37 -19.05 33.42
N THR A 667 7.49 -18.62 32.52
CA THR A 667 6.34 -19.41 32.06
C THR A 667 6.79 -20.69 31.35
N THR A 668 7.79 -20.59 30.48
CA THR A 668 8.35 -21.76 29.79
C THR A 668 8.99 -22.76 30.75
N ALA A 669 9.77 -22.27 31.73
CA ALA A 669 10.38 -23.08 32.78
C ALA A 669 9.32 -23.78 33.65
N GLY A 670 8.30 -23.03 34.08
CA GLY A 670 7.18 -23.57 34.86
C GLY A 670 6.42 -24.66 34.09
N ASN A 671 6.14 -24.44 32.79
CA ASN A 671 5.51 -25.43 31.93
C ASN A 671 6.35 -26.70 31.77
N MET A 672 7.68 -26.59 31.63
CA MET A 672 8.57 -27.76 31.60
C MET A 672 8.51 -28.55 32.92
N LEU A 673 8.55 -27.85 34.05
CA LEU A 673 8.50 -28.48 35.37
C LEU A 673 7.14 -29.15 35.63
N LEU A 674 6.06 -28.50 35.22
CA LEU A 674 4.70 -29.01 35.32
C LEU A 674 4.50 -30.27 34.47
N ASP A 675 4.93 -30.27 33.21
CA ASP A 675 4.89 -31.46 32.34
C ASP A 675 5.80 -32.59 32.86
N GLY A 676 6.94 -32.23 33.43
CA GLY A 676 7.86 -33.14 34.09
C GLY A 676 7.24 -33.85 35.29
N ALA A 677 6.55 -33.12 36.15
CA ALA A 677 5.80 -33.65 37.29
C ALA A 677 4.66 -34.56 36.82
N ALA A 678 3.88 -34.09 35.85
CA ALA A 678 2.79 -34.85 35.24
C ALA A 678 3.26 -36.19 34.66
N THR A 679 4.41 -36.23 34.01
CA THR A 679 4.90 -37.44 33.35
C THR A 679 5.44 -38.48 34.34
N ARG A 680 6.01 -38.06 35.47
CA ARG A 680 6.69 -38.95 36.43
C ARG A 680 5.80 -39.50 37.54
N ALA A 681 4.78 -38.75 37.93
CA ALA A 681 3.88 -39.18 38.99
C ALA A 681 3.22 -40.53 38.67
N SER A 682 3.03 -41.34 39.71
CA SER A 682 2.21 -42.55 39.61
C SER A 682 0.81 -42.18 39.12
N ARG A 683 0.16 -43.07 38.35
CA ARG A 683 -1.13 -42.75 37.71
C ARG A 683 -2.17 -42.18 38.68
N GLY A 684 -2.21 -42.65 39.94
CA GLY A 684 -3.17 -42.17 40.96
C GLY A 684 -2.77 -40.88 41.69
N GLN A 685 -1.48 -40.49 41.68
CA GLN A 685 -1.01 -39.25 42.32
C GLN A 685 -0.82 -38.10 41.34
N ARG A 686 -0.83 -38.39 40.03
CA ARG A 686 -0.52 -37.44 38.96
C ARG A 686 -1.33 -36.16 39.00
N VAL A 687 -2.65 -36.27 39.17
CA VAL A 687 -3.54 -35.11 39.24
C VAL A 687 -3.20 -34.24 40.46
N ARG A 688 -3.01 -34.87 41.63
CA ARG A 688 -2.69 -34.17 42.89
C ARG A 688 -1.32 -33.51 42.86
N GLU A 689 -0.28 -34.22 42.39
CA GLU A 689 1.09 -33.69 42.29
C GLU A 689 1.17 -32.55 41.28
N THR A 690 0.50 -32.66 40.14
CA THR A 690 0.49 -31.60 39.13
C THR A 690 -0.27 -30.37 39.65
N ALA A 691 -1.42 -30.57 40.31
CA ALA A 691 -2.17 -29.50 40.95
C ALA A 691 -1.31 -28.78 42.01
N TYR A 692 -0.66 -29.53 42.90
CA TYR A 692 0.25 -28.97 43.89
C TYR A 692 1.41 -28.19 43.26
N MET A 693 2.03 -28.74 42.20
CA MET A 693 3.10 -28.07 41.47
C MET A 693 2.63 -26.77 40.82
N TYR A 694 1.46 -26.78 40.17
CA TYR A 694 0.88 -25.58 39.57
C TYR A 694 0.63 -24.50 40.61
N ARG A 695 -0.01 -24.85 41.73
CA ARG A 695 -0.22 -23.92 42.84
C ARG A 695 1.10 -23.32 43.33
N THR A 696 2.11 -24.16 43.52
CA THR A 696 3.46 -23.73 43.93
C THR A 696 4.07 -22.77 42.91
N LEU A 697 3.98 -23.07 41.61
CA LEU A 697 4.50 -22.23 40.54
C LEU A 697 3.81 -20.86 40.50
N THR A 698 2.47 -20.84 40.58
CA THR A 698 1.69 -19.60 40.55
C THR A 698 1.92 -18.75 41.79
N GLU A 699 1.91 -19.35 42.98
CA GLU A 699 2.04 -18.62 44.26
C GLU A 699 3.48 -18.16 44.54
N LYS A 700 4.50 -18.97 44.20
CA LYS A 700 5.90 -18.72 44.63
C LYS A 700 6.85 -18.30 43.53
N HIS A 701 6.53 -18.57 42.26
CA HIS A 701 7.48 -18.38 41.14
C HIS A 701 6.96 -17.42 40.07
N ALA A 702 5.93 -16.62 40.39
CA ALA A 702 5.31 -15.66 39.48
C ALA A 702 5.00 -16.26 38.09
N PHE A 703 4.60 -17.54 38.09
CA PHE A 703 4.27 -18.29 36.88
C PHE A 703 2.92 -17.82 36.34
N VAL A 704 2.91 -17.31 35.11
CA VAL A 704 1.69 -16.88 34.42
C VAL A 704 1.23 -18.02 33.51
N PRO A 705 0.05 -18.63 33.76
CA PRO A 705 -0.41 -19.73 32.94
C PRO A 705 -0.69 -19.28 31.50
N ASP A 706 -0.24 -20.09 30.53
CA ASP A 706 -0.49 -19.90 29.11
C ASP A 706 -1.32 -21.06 28.51
N ARG A 707 -1.57 -21.04 27.19
CA ARG A 707 -2.29 -22.11 26.50
C ARG A 707 -1.54 -23.46 26.56
N VAL A 708 -0.21 -23.45 26.70
CA VAL A 708 0.59 -24.66 26.92
C VAL A 708 0.33 -25.22 28.33
N THR A 709 0.20 -24.37 29.35
CA THR A 709 -0.20 -24.77 30.70
C THR A 709 -1.55 -25.47 30.69
N VAL A 710 -2.55 -24.88 30.01
CA VAL A 710 -3.88 -25.46 29.83
C VAL A 710 -3.79 -26.84 29.18
N ASN A 711 -2.97 -26.98 28.14
CA ASN A 711 -2.74 -28.28 27.48
C ASN A 711 -2.12 -29.32 28.41
N ILE A 712 -1.16 -28.94 29.25
CA ILE A 712 -0.55 -29.84 30.23
C ILE A 712 -1.60 -30.30 31.26
N MET A 713 -2.47 -29.40 31.72
CA MET A 713 -3.56 -29.73 32.64
C MET A 713 -4.55 -30.71 32.03
N PHE A 714 -5.00 -30.47 30.79
CA PHE A 714 -5.87 -31.41 30.08
C PHE A 714 -5.16 -32.74 29.84
N LYS A 715 -3.88 -32.75 29.47
CA LYS A 715 -3.10 -33.98 29.32
C LYS A 715 -3.08 -34.81 30.60
N VAL A 716 -3.00 -34.16 31.76
CA VAL A 716 -3.03 -34.81 33.07
C VAL A 716 -4.40 -35.41 33.36
N LEU A 717 -5.48 -34.65 33.17
CA LEU A 717 -6.86 -35.14 33.32
C LEU A 717 -7.18 -36.31 32.40
N LEU A 718 -6.76 -36.22 31.13
CA LEU A 718 -6.97 -37.25 30.13
C LEU A 718 -6.09 -38.49 30.35
N SER A 719 -5.15 -38.44 31.28
CA SER A 719 -4.32 -39.58 31.67
C SER A 719 -4.73 -40.20 33.00
N ASP A 720 -5.82 -39.72 33.60
CA ASP A 720 -6.36 -40.23 34.85
C ASP A 720 -6.91 -41.66 34.66
N LYS A 721 -6.83 -42.49 35.71
CA LYS A 721 -7.37 -43.86 35.67
C LYS A 721 -8.90 -43.85 35.66
N ASP A 722 -9.52 -42.85 36.27
CA ASP A 722 -10.96 -42.74 36.44
C ASP A 722 -11.63 -41.99 35.27
N LEU A 723 -10.92 -41.86 34.14
CA LEU A 723 -11.44 -41.25 32.93
C LEU A 723 -12.37 -42.23 32.21
N ASP A 724 -13.66 -41.88 32.16
CA ASP A 724 -14.66 -42.56 31.35
C ASP A 724 -14.94 -41.79 30.04
N VAL A 725 -15.77 -42.41 29.19
CA VAL A 725 -16.17 -41.85 27.89
C VAL A 725 -16.87 -40.50 28.04
N GLU A 726 -17.76 -40.36 29.02
CA GLU A 726 -18.56 -39.15 29.21
C GLU A 726 -17.71 -37.96 29.67
N LYS A 727 -16.79 -38.19 30.61
CA LYS A 727 -15.81 -37.21 31.06
C LYS A 727 -14.88 -36.78 29.93
N ALA A 728 -14.37 -37.71 29.13
CA ALA A 728 -13.50 -37.39 27.99
C ALA A 728 -14.21 -36.49 26.96
N ARG A 729 -15.48 -36.80 26.63
CA ARG A 729 -16.32 -35.96 25.76
C ARG A 729 -16.60 -34.58 26.36
N THR A 730 -16.90 -34.53 27.65
CA THR A 730 -17.15 -33.28 28.39
C THR A 730 -15.92 -32.38 28.39
N LEU A 731 -14.73 -32.95 28.62
CA LEU A 731 -13.45 -32.22 28.55
C LEU A 731 -13.19 -31.67 27.14
N PHE A 732 -13.46 -32.44 26.10
CA PHE A 732 -13.29 -31.95 24.72
C PHE A 732 -14.24 -30.78 24.41
N ASN A 733 -15.50 -30.90 24.81
CA ASN A 733 -16.49 -29.82 24.66
C ASN A 733 -16.06 -28.55 25.44
N ALA A 734 -15.49 -28.71 26.64
CA ALA A 734 -14.94 -27.59 27.40
C ALA A 734 -13.79 -26.90 26.66
N VAL A 735 -12.88 -27.66 26.04
CA VAL A 735 -11.77 -27.13 25.23
C VAL A 735 -12.27 -26.33 24.04
N VAL A 736 -13.25 -26.84 23.30
CA VAL A 736 -13.89 -26.10 22.19
C VAL A 736 -14.51 -24.79 22.70
N ARG A 737 -15.20 -24.81 23.84
CA ARG A 737 -15.77 -23.61 24.48
C ARG A 737 -14.72 -22.61 24.95
N MET A 738 -13.50 -23.06 25.24
CA MET A 738 -12.35 -22.20 25.56
C MET A 738 -11.70 -21.56 24.31
N GLY A 739 -12.32 -21.70 23.13
CA GLY A 739 -11.90 -21.06 21.88
C GLY A 739 -11.06 -21.93 20.95
N TYR A 740 -10.83 -23.21 21.26
CA TYR A 740 -10.08 -24.10 20.36
C TYR A 740 -10.89 -24.39 19.08
N PRO A 741 -10.28 -24.25 17.89
CA PRO A 741 -11.00 -24.28 16.63
C PRO A 741 -11.51 -25.69 16.28
N THR A 742 -12.71 -25.79 15.70
CA THR A 742 -13.37 -27.06 15.35
C THR A 742 -13.21 -27.47 13.88
N GLY A 743 -12.43 -26.73 13.08
CA GLY A 743 -12.21 -27.01 11.66
C GLY A 743 -13.39 -26.69 10.74
N VAL A 744 -14.50 -26.20 11.30
CA VAL A 744 -15.62 -25.64 10.54
C VAL A 744 -15.57 -24.14 10.76
N ALA A 745 -15.35 -23.36 9.70
CA ALA A 745 -15.42 -21.91 9.79
C ALA A 745 -16.82 -21.54 10.30
N PRO A 746 -16.95 -20.83 11.44
CA PRO A 746 -18.26 -20.41 11.91
C PRO A 746 -18.82 -19.43 10.88
N ARG A 747 -19.72 -19.92 10.00
CA ARG A 747 -20.52 -19.05 9.14
C ARG A 747 -21.46 -18.26 10.06
N GLY A 748 -21.09 -17.02 10.38
CA GLY A 748 -21.98 -16.01 10.95
C GLY A 748 -22.34 -16.13 12.43
N ALA A 749 -21.75 -17.04 13.19
CA ALA A 749 -22.00 -17.14 14.64
C ALA A 749 -20.84 -16.50 15.43
N SER A 750 -21.02 -15.27 15.89
CA SER A 750 -20.14 -14.69 16.92
C SER A 750 -20.12 -15.63 18.13
N PRO A 751 -18.95 -15.94 18.70
CA PRO A 751 -18.87 -16.76 19.90
C PRO A 751 -19.57 -16.02 21.04
N GLY A 752 -20.81 -16.39 21.32
CA GLY A 752 -21.61 -15.76 22.36
C GLY A 752 -20.88 -15.79 23.70
N THR A 753 -20.83 -14.63 24.35
CA THR A 753 -20.29 -14.34 25.70
C THR A 753 -21.08 -15.03 26.81
N LYS A 754 -21.31 -16.35 26.69
CA LYS A 754 -21.94 -17.12 27.77
C LYS A 754 -20.91 -17.38 28.87
N THR A 755 -21.25 -17.04 30.11
CA THR A 755 -20.48 -17.38 31.31
C THR A 755 -20.42 -18.90 31.45
N TYR A 756 -19.25 -19.50 31.19
CA TYR A 756 -19.08 -20.95 31.25
C TYR A 756 -18.78 -21.44 32.67
N PRO A 757 -19.19 -22.66 33.05
CA PRO A 757 -18.78 -23.26 34.32
C PRO A 757 -17.27 -23.45 34.38
N SER A 758 -16.69 -23.15 35.53
CA SER A 758 -15.26 -23.32 35.83
C SER A 758 -14.88 -24.81 35.82
N LEU A 759 -13.85 -25.19 35.06
CA LEU A 759 -13.33 -26.57 35.04
C LEU A 759 -12.26 -26.72 36.12
N PHE A 760 -12.28 -27.80 36.90
CA PHE A 760 -11.32 -28.04 37.99
C PHE A 760 -10.48 -29.30 37.77
N VAL A 761 -9.19 -29.25 38.14
CA VAL A 761 -8.19 -30.33 38.12
C VAL A 761 -7.67 -30.52 39.53
N GLY A 762 -8.02 -31.61 40.21
CA GLY A 762 -7.55 -31.85 41.59
C GLY A 762 -7.90 -30.71 42.55
N GLY A 763 -9.07 -30.09 42.39
CA GLY A 763 -9.51 -28.91 43.17
C GLY A 763 -8.97 -27.57 42.69
N ILE A 764 -8.22 -27.51 41.58
CA ILE A 764 -7.68 -26.27 41.01
C ILE A 764 -8.39 -25.92 39.72
N GLN A 765 -8.90 -24.70 39.62
CA GLN A 765 -9.53 -24.20 38.40
C GLN A 765 -8.52 -24.13 37.24
N VAL A 766 -8.87 -24.70 36.08
CA VAL A 766 -8.11 -24.54 34.84
C VAL A 766 -8.13 -23.06 34.45
N PRO A 767 -6.96 -22.42 34.26
CA PRO A 767 -6.89 -21.00 33.99
C PRO A 767 -7.55 -20.67 32.64
N ARG A 768 -8.29 -19.56 32.60
CA ARG A 768 -8.73 -18.93 31.35
C ARG A 768 -7.61 -18.05 30.85
N VAL A 769 -7.21 -18.24 29.60
CA VAL A 769 -6.06 -17.56 29.01
C VAL A 769 -6.53 -16.86 27.75
N ASP A 770 -6.43 -15.54 27.70
CA ASP A 770 -6.90 -14.73 26.57
C ASP A 770 -5.88 -14.63 25.43
N SER A 771 -4.74 -15.33 25.54
CA SER A 771 -3.72 -15.32 24.50
C SER A 771 -4.15 -16.05 23.22
N PRO A 772 -3.68 -15.59 22.05
CA PRO A 772 -4.02 -16.16 20.75
C PRO A 772 -3.63 -17.65 20.65
N ILE A 773 -4.47 -18.40 19.94
CA ILE A 773 -4.31 -19.85 19.80
C ILE A 773 -3.53 -20.16 18.51
N MET A 774 -2.27 -20.56 18.67
CA MET A 774 -1.42 -21.05 17.59
C MET A 774 -1.68 -22.53 17.27
N TYR A 775 -1.89 -22.86 15.99
CA TYR A 775 -2.19 -24.23 15.56
C TYR A 775 -1.09 -25.24 15.93
N MET A 776 0.16 -24.94 15.56
CA MET A 776 1.29 -25.86 15.75
C MET A 776 1.68 -26.02 17.22
N ARG A 777 1.54 -24.96 18.02
CA ARG A 777 1.96 -24.93 19.42
C ARG A 777 0.87 -25.43 20.37
N HIS A 778 -0.40 -25.09 20.12
CA HIS A 778 -1.49 -25.32 21.08
C HIS A 778 -2.48 -26.37 20.58
N VAL A 779 -3.01 -26.23 19.36
CA VAL A 779 -4.14 -27.06 18.89
C VAL A 779 -3.70 -28.49 18.60
N ARG A 780 -2.69 -28.65 17.73
CA ARG A 780 -2.24 -29.97 17.26
C ARG A 780 -1.78 -30.90 18.41
N PRO A 781 -0.98 -30.46 19.40
CA PRO A 781 -0.58 -31.32 20.52
C PRO A 781 -1.77 -31.74 21.40
N LEU A 782 -2.69 -30.83 21.69
CA LEU A 782 -3.86 -31.11 22.52
C LEU A 782 -4.80 -32.11 21.84
N TYR A 783 -5.10 -31.90 20.56
CA TYR A 783 -6.01 -32.76 19.80
C TYR A 783 -5.44 -34.18 19.66
N LYS A 784 -4.12 -34.34 19.46
CA LYS A 784 -3.46 -35.65 19.53
C LYS A 784 -3.64 -36.34 20.88
N THR A 785 -3.63 -35.56 21.97
CA THR A 785 -3.83 -36.08 23.33
C THR A 785 -5.27 -36.57 23.52
N PHE A 786 -6.27 -35.82 23.05
CA PHE A 786 -7.67 -36.28 23.06
C PHE A 786 -7.89 -37.51 22.20
N ILE A 787 -7.35 -37.56 20.99
CA ILE A 787 -7.45 -38.74 20.11
C ILE A 787 -6.93 -39.98 20.84
N LYS A 788 -5.75 -39.87 21.48
CA LYS A 788 -5.16 -40.96 22.26
C LYS A 788 -6.03 -41.34 23.46
N ALA A 789 -6.59 -40.37 24.17
CA ALA A 789 -7.44 -40.61 25.33
C ALA A 789 -8.75 -41.31 24.95
N PHE A 790 -9.42 -40.87 23.87
CA PHE A 790 -10.64 -41.50 23.36
C PHE A 790 -10.42 -42.96 22.96
N TYR A 791 -9.32 -43.27 22.26
CA TYR A 791 -8.95 -44.67 22.01
C TYR A 791 -8.69 -45.44 23.31
N GLY A 792 -8.05 -44.80 24.29
CA GLY A 792 -7.77 -45.41 25.60
C GLY A 792 -9.02 -45.79 26.39
N VAL A 793 -10.12 -45.03 26.27
CA VAL A 793 -11.41 -45.30 26.91
C VAL A 793 -12.40 -46.08 26.01
N GLY A 794 -11.99 -46.48 24.80
CA GLY A 794 -12.80 -47.28 23.87
C GLY A 794 -13.76 -46.48 22.96
N ASP A 795 -13.75 -45.14 23.00
CA ASP A 795 -14.61 -44.28 22.17
C ASP A 795 -13.97 -43.98 20.81
N VAL A 796 -13.96 -44.98 19.94
CA VAL A 796 -13.35 -44.92 18.60
C VAL A 796 -13.97 -43.83 17.72
N ASP A 797 -15.27 -43.59 17.85
CA ASP A 797 -15.99 -42.63 17.01
C ASP A 797 -15.60 -41.18 17.34
N ALA A 798 -15.51 -40.84 18.63
CA ALA A 798 -15.01 -39.52 19.04
C ALA A 798 -13.56 -39.31 18.58
N ALA A 799 -12.69 -40.33 18.72
CA ALA A 799 -11.30 -40.25 18.26
C ALA A 799 -11.21 -39.95 16.76
N ARG A 800 -12.00 -40.64 15.93
CA ARG A 800 -12.08 -40.40 14.47
C ARG A 800 -12.59 -39.00 14.15
N LYS A 801 -13.59 -38.50 14.89
CA LYS A 801 -14.14 -37.15 14.70
C LYS A 801 -13.10 -36.07 14.97
N VAL A 802 -12.38 -36.15 16.10
CA VAL A 802 -11.31 -35.20 16.44
C VAL A 802 -10.15 -35.26 15.43
N LEU A 803 -9.80 -36.45 14.94
CA LEU A 803 -8.78 -36.60 13.89
C LEU A 803 -9.18 -35.90 12.58
N ARG A 804 -10.45 -35.99 12.16
CA ARG A 804 -10.95 -35.27 10.98
C ARG A 804 -10.84 -33.76 11.16
N VAL A 805 -11.22 -33.24 12.33
CA VAL A 805 -11.06 -31.82 12.66
C VAL A 805 -9.59 -31.40 12.56
N MET A 806 -8.68 -32.16 13.17
CA MET A 806 -7.24 -31.86 13.13
C MET A 806 -6.69 -31.83 11.70
N LYS A 807 -7.09 -32.77 10.83
CA LYS A 807 -6.68 -32.79 9.41
C LYS A 807 -7.22 -31.59 8.61
N ALA A 808 -8.46 -31.18 8.87
CA ALA A 808 -9.05 -29.99 8.25
C ALA A 808 -8.26 -28.73 8.63
N LEU A 809 -7.94 -28.57 9.91
CA LEU A 809 -7.13 -27.46 10.40
C LEU A 809 -5.69 -27.48 9.86
N GLU A 810 -5.08 -28.66 9.72
CA GLU A 810 -3.74 -28.79 9.11
C GLU A 810 -3.73 -28.29 7.66
N THR A 811 -4.78 -28.61 6.90
CA THR A 811 -4.96 -28.18 5.51
C THR A 811 -5.17 -26.68 5.44
N GLN A 812 -6.01 -26.12 6.30
CA GLN A 812 -6.20 -24.68 6.39
C GLN A 812 -4.88 -24.00 6.79
N ASN A 813 -4.07 -24.60 7.68
CA ASN A 813 -2.84 -23.97 8.16
C ASN A 813 -1.76 -23.98 7.09
N ALA A 814 -1.72 -25.01 6.27
CA ALA A 814 -0.88 -25.03 5.08
C ALA A 814 -1.26 -23.92 4.08
N ARG A 815 -2.57 -23.60 3.93
CA ARG A 815 -3.04 -22.48 3.09
C ARG A 815 -2.66 -21.11 3.67
N TRP A 816 -2.87 -20.89 4.96
CA TRP A 816 -2.52 -19.63 5.62
C TRP A 816 -1.01 -19.36 5.59
N LEU A 817 -0.20 -20.37 5.91
CA LEU A 817 1.25 -20.29 5.74
C LEU A 817 1.64 -20.08 4.27
N ALA A 818 0.80 -20.53 3.32
CA ALA A 818 1.02 -20.25 1.92
C ALA A 818 0.72 -18.79 1.55
N GLU A 819 -0.18 -18.12 2.25
CA GLU A 819 -0.47 -16.70 2.10
C GLU A 819 0.51 -15.79 2.88
N GLY A 820 1.54 -16.37 3.52
CA GLY A 820 2.49 -15.61 4.34
C GLY A 820 1.91 -15.13 5.68
N LYS A 821 0.73 -15.60 6.06
CA LYS A 821 0.10 -15.31 7.35
C LYS A 821 0.47 -16.41 8.34
N ASP A 822 1.01 -16.03 9.50
CA ASP A 822 1.10 -16.98 10.61
C ASP A 822 -0.32 -17.19 11.16
N TRP A 823 -0.65 -18.41 11.57
CA TRP A 823 -1.98 -18.70 12.10
C TRP A 823 -2.06 -18.19 13.53
N ASP A 824 -2.45 -16.92 13.65
CA ASP A 824 -3.03 -16.36 14.86
C ASP A 824 -4.55 -16.35 14.68
N VAL A 825 -5.25 -17.21 15.43
CA VAL A 825 -6.68 -16.99 15.65
C VAL A 825 -6.76 -15.72 16.49
N ALA A 826 -6.76 -14.55 15.86
CA ALA A 826 -7.24 -13.35 16.49
C ALA A 826 -8.67 -13.69 16.93
N GLY A 827 -8.88 -13.81 18.24
CA GLY A 827 -10.23 -13.83 18.78
C GLY A 827 -10.92 -12.60 18.21
N GLY A 828 -12.01 -12.81 17.47
CA GLY A 828 -12.75 -11.74 16.82
C GLY A 828 -13.05 -10.64 17.82
N GLY A 829 -12.35 -9.53 17.67
CA GLY A 829 -12.41 -8.32 18.48
C GLY A 829 -12.01 -7.15 17.59
N THR A 830 -12.75 -6.99 16.50
CA THR A 830 -12.93 -5.72 15.79
C THR A 830 -14.29 -5.17 16.15
#